data_AF-A0A1Y3VEH4-F1
#
_entry.id   AF-A0A1Y3VEH4-F1
#
_cell.length_a   1.000
_cell.length_b   1.000
_cell.length_c   1.000
_cell.angle_alpha   90.00
_cell.angle_beta   90.00
_cell.angle_gamma   90.00
#
_symmetry.space_group_name_H-M   'P 1'
#
loop_
_entity.id
_entity.type
_entity.pdbx_description
1 polymer ?
#
loop_
_entity_poly.entity_id
_entity_poly.type
_entity_poly.pdbx_seq_one_letter_code
_entity_poly.pdbx_strand_id
1 'polypeptide(L)'
;MVLKRTHLLFFVVVSLYFAILPAFGKTIRTPLTQTDAIVWDDSLCLPGPNDTTSHDGLAGAFVGRNHGHTILAGGANFPNCTLENRGDKCWYRDVYVYDGAQWQIFRNVLPQAVAYGVSITLPEGILCIGGCNASQCLSEVYLLSLEKGQPVLQPWPELPVPLANAAGCLVDGHIYVAGGNEKMDRPKATNLFFSLDTAHPEAGWSALPSWPGAARGYAIAVGQSNGQDNCFYLFAGRDYDSQDEVTWKILQDGFCYNPRLGQWTSLGDGFPVMAGSAVALGTNHILFLGGKSSDKTTSNNALRLYHTVTKTIVETDIEKGQLLLPVTTTAIFDGAEITIASGETAPGLRTPVILRGKVENTLHRMSWLDMLVITLYFLSLAWIGWYFSRKQKSTGDYFKGGGRIPWFVVGLSIFGTSLSAITFMAIPAKAYATDWSYLLFNAGIILVVPLIVGIFIPFFRQLNVTTAYEYLELRFNSLIRIICSIAFILFQMGRMAVVLLLPSIALNVVTGFDIFLCIGLMGVLSLAYTLMGGIEAVVWTEALQVVVLLGAAIAVGCSIASQLPDGFGTILCAAAAAEKFSLGQTFFDLRQPTIWTVLIATVFTNITTYGTDQTIVQRYLTTNTEHAARKGVYTNAVLTIPASLLFFFLGTALWVFYKYHPSELSVSITDSDAILPWYMSTALPRGILGLVIAGLFAAAMSTLSSSMNSAATAFITDIYRKVDCRKNDRQLLGIARWATFLLGMIGILFAFVMASWDVKSLWDEFSKILGILLGGLGGLFLLGLITRRANAIGAFCGIFGSIIVQLLVTKFQWVNLLLYSTTGFIACFVIGYVVSLLTGGSSHTDHLTIYKTKNRSRNV
;
A
#
# COMPACT_ATOMS: atom_id res chain seq x y z
N MET A 1 -56.41 22.66 -3.14
CA MET A 1 -55.17 21.85 -3.13
C MET A 1 -54.39 21.88 -4.45
N VAL A 2 -54.83 22.61 -5.48
CA VAL A 2 -54.15 22.68 -6.80
C VAL A 2 -53.19 23.88 -6.93
N LEU A 3 -53.31 24.91 -6.08
CA LEU A 3 -52.50 26.13 -6.16
C LEU A 3 -51.08 26.03 -5.55
N LYS A 4 -50.74 24.94 -4.85
CA LYS A 4 -49.41 24.75 -4.21
C LYS A 4 -48.41 23.95 -5.05
N ARG A 5 -48.82 23.32 -6.16
CA ARG A 5 -47.91 22.53 -7.04
C ARG A 5 -47.27 23.35 -8.15
N THR A 6 -47.91 24.43 -8.61
CA THR A 6 -47.38 25.29 -9.69
C THR A 6 -46.22 26.17 -9.26
N HIS A 7 -46.18 26.64 -8.01
CA HIS A 7 -45.05 27.42 -7.50
C HIS A 7 -43.79 26.59 -7.23
N LEU A 8 -43.93 25.32 -6.84
CA LEU A 8 -42.80 24.42 -6.64
C LEU A 8 -42.17 24.02 -8.00
N LEU A 9 -43.00 23.77 -9.03
CA LEU A 9 -42.50 23.47 -10.37
C LEU A 9 -41.83 24.69 -11.01
N PHE A 10 -42.37 25.90 -10.80
CA PHE A 10 -41.76 27.14 -11.29
C PHE A 10 -40.41 27.43 -10.58
N PHE A 11 -40.32 27.21 -9.27
CA PHE A 11 -39.05 27.35 -8.54
C PHE A 11 -38.01 26.28 -8.93
N VAL A 12 -38.43 25.04 -9.17
CA VAL A 12 -37.53 23.96 -9.63
C VAL A 12 -37.07 24.21 -11.06
N VAL A 13 -37.94 24.69 -11.95
CA VAL A 13 -37.59 25.01 -13.34
C VAL A 13 -36.72 26.27 -13.42
N VAL A 14 -36.98 27.31 -12.62
CA VAL A 14 -36.12 28.52 -12.57
C VAL A 14 -34.78 28.22 -11.89
N SER A 15 -34.74 27.34 -10.88
CA SER A 15 -33.48 26.88 -10.27
C SER A 15 -32.68 25.99 -11.22
N LEU A 16 -33.34 25.17 -12.04
CA LEU A 16 -32.71 24.42 -13.13
C LEU A 16 -32.26 25.35 -14.27
N TYR A 17 -32.97 26.46 -14.53
CA TYR A 17 -32.61 27.43 -15.56
C TYR A 17 -31.40 28.30 -15.16
N PHE A 18 -31.27 28.63 -13.87
CA PHE A 18 -30.08 29.31 -13.33
C PHE A 18 -28.89 28.35 -13.08
N ALA A 19 -29.11 27.04 -12.98
CA ALA A 19 -28.06 26.03 -12.94
C ALA A 19 -27.49 25.67 -14.33
N ILE A 20 -28.04 26.22 -15.42
CA ILE A 20 -27.62 25.98 -16.82
C ILE A 20 -27.08 27.27 -17.47
N LEU A 21 -26.72 28.29 -16.69
CA LEU A 21 -25.85 29.35 -17.21
C LEU A 21 -24.39 28.86 -17.13
N PRO A 22 -23.73 28.52 -18.27
CA PRO A 22 -22.29 28.36 -18.24
C PRO A 22 -21.72 29.72 -17.85
N ALA A 23 -21.04 29.78 -16.71
CA ALA A 23 -20.04 30.83 -16.52
C ALA A 23 -19.10 30.70 -17.71
N PHE A 24 -19.01 31.74 -18.54
CA PHE A 24 -18.14 31.78 -19.71
C PHE A 24 -16.67 31.85 -19.27
N GLY A 25 -16.15 30.73 -18.78
CA GLY A 25 -14.73 30.39 -18.78
C GLY A 25 -14.58 29.16 -19.68
N LYS A 26 -13.62 29.16 -20.61
CA LYS A 26 -13.31 27.95 -21.38
C LYS A 26 -12.72 26.93 -20.41
N THR A 27 -13.52 25.95 -19.99
CA THR A 27 -13.01 24.80 -19.25
C THR A 27 -12.17 23.94 -20.20
N ILE A 28 -10.85 23.96 -20.03
CA ILE A 28 -9.92 23.22 -20.89
C ILE A 28 -9.70 21.85 -20.26
N ARG A 29 -10.10 20.79 -20.98
CA ARG A 29 -9.92 19.41 -20.55
C ARG A 29 -8.76 18.78 -21.32
N THR A 30 -7.69 18.45 -20.63
CA THR A 30 -6.50 17.78 -21.21
C THR A 30 -6.48 16.31 -20.77
N PRO A 31 -6.57 15.33 -21.69
CA PRO A 31 -6.47 13.93 -21.31
C PRO A 31 -5.06 13.62 -20.79
N LEU A 32 -4.96 12.73 -19.80
CA LEU A 32 -3.69 12.20 -19.28
C LEU A 32 -3.54 10.72 -19.62
N THR A 33 -4.62 9.98 -19.46
CA THR A 33 -4.75 8.54 -19.69
C THR A 33 -6.06 8.30 -20.42
N GLN A 34 -6.42 7.05 -20.72
CA GLN A 34 -7.73 6.76 -21.29
C GLN A 34 -8.88 7.09 -20.33
N THR A 35 -8.65 7.02 -19.01
CA THR A 35 -9.70 7.25 -18.02
C THR A 35 -9.61 8.60 -17.34
N ASP A 36 -8.45 9.25 -17.38
CA ASP A 36 -8.16 10.42 -16.58
C ASP A 36 -7.86 11.65 -17.44
N ALA A 37 -8.33 12.80 -16.97
CA ALA A 37 -8.06 14.09 -17.58
C ALA A 37 -7.85 15.15 -16.50
N ILE A 38 -7.08 16.19 -16.83
CA ILE A 38 -7.02 17.41 -16.05
C ILE A 38 -7.97 18.42 -16.64
N VAL A 39 -8.85 18.94 -15.79
CA VAL A 39 -9.69 20.09 -16.08
C VAL A 39 -9.04 21.34 -15.52
N TRP A 40 -8.60 22.22 -16.41
CA TRP A 40 -7.89 23.45 -16.06
C TRP A 40 -8.84 24.63 -15.86
N ASP A 41 -8.49 25.43 -14.86
CA ASP A 41 -9.03 26.74 -14.55
C ASP A 41 -7.88 27.75 -14.50
N ASP A 42 -7.99 28.77 -15.35
CA ASP A 42 -7.02 29.85 -15.54
C ASP A 42 -7.59 31.22 -15.13
N SER A 43 -8.73 31.24 -14.45
CA SER A 43 -9.42 32.47 -14.05
C SER A 43 -8.70 33.25 -12.94
N LEU A 44 -7.85 32.59 -12.15
CA LEU A 44 -7.15 33.20 -11.03
C LEU A 44 -5.87 33.89 -11.49
N CYS A 45 -5.71 35.17 -11.18
CA CYS A 45 -4.51 35.94 -11.49
C CYS A 45 -3.89 36.54 -10.23
N LEU A 46 -2.56 36.68 -10.24
CA LEU A 46 -1.79 37.36 -9.21
C LEU A 46 -2.12 38.86 -9.22
N PRO A 47 -2.46 39.48 -8.07
CA PRO A 47 -2.83 40.88 -8.01
C PRO A 47 -1.60 41.78 -8.19
N GLY A 48 -1.78 42.91 -8.88
CA GLY A 48 -0.71 43.87 -9.09
C GLY A 48 -0.45 44.77 -7.87
N PRO A 49 0.48 45.74 -8.00
CA PRO A 49 0.93 46.58 -6.89
C PRO A 49 -0.16 47.42 -6.19
N ASN A 50 -1.17 47.89 -6.95
CA ASN A 50 -2.14 48.91 -6.51
C ASN A 50 -3.62 48.46 -6.62
N ASP A 51 -3.93 47.17 -6.48
CA ASP A 51 -5.29 46.56 -6.57
C ASP A 51 -6.11 46.86 -7.84
N THR A 52 -5.56 47.64 -8.79
CA THR A 52 -6.24 48.18 -9.98
C THR A 52 -5.52 47.81 -11.28
N THR A 53 -4.36 47.16 -11.19
CA THR A 53 -3.54 46.71 -12.32
C THR A 53 -3.25 45.22 -12.18
N SER A 54 -3.26 44.46 -13.28
CA SER A 54 -2.78 43.07 -13.28
C SER A 54 -1.27 43.05 -12.97
N HIS A 55 -0.80 42.08 -12.18
CA HIS A 55 0.64 41.83 -12.07
C HIS A 55 1.17 41.36 -13.43
N ASP A 56 2.46 41.57 -13.72
CA ASP A 56 3.11 41.08 -14.94
C ASP A 56 3.68 39.64 -14.76
N GLY A 57 3.23 38.93 -13.72
CA GLY A 57 3.79 37.63 -13.28
C GLY A 57 5.14 37.68 -12.56
N LEU A 58 5.60 36.52 -12.11
CA LEU A 58 6.82 36.26 -11.34
C LEU A 58 7.41 34.91 -11.78
N ALA A 59 8.73 34.81 -11.83
CA ALA A 59 9.45 33.55 -12.02
C ALA A 59 10.28 33.24 -10.78
N GLY A 60 10.38 31.97 -10.42
CA GLY A 60 11.18 31.48 -9.30
C GLY A 60 10.68 31.97 -7.93
N ALA A 61 9.39 32.29 -7.79
CA ALA A 61 8.82 32.55 -6.47
C ALA A 61 8.79 31.27 -5.62
N PHE A 62 8.87 31.40 -4.30
CA PHE A 62 8.55 30.29 -3.41
C PHE A 62 7.04 30.07 -3.40
N VAL A 63 6.60 28.82 -3.51
CA VAL A 63 5.18 28.49 -3.59
C VAL A 63 4.88 27.34 -2.65
N GLY A 64 3.76 27.40 -1.96
CA GLY A 64 3.28 26.30 -1.15
C GLY A 64 1.91 26.55 -0.56
N ARG A 65 1.48 25.63 0.31
CA ARG A 65 0.22 25.78 1.05
C ARG A 65 0.42 25.70 2.55
N ASN A 66 -0.37 26.47 3.28
CA ASN A 66 -0.46 26.39 4.74
C ASN A 66 -1.91 26.58 5.15
N HIS A 67 -2.48 25.61 5.89
CA HIS A 67 -3.88 25.62 6.33
C HIS A 67 -4.90 25.93 5.22
N GLY A 68 -4.72 25.34 4.03
CA GLY A 68 -5.61 25.55 2.87
C GLY A 68 -5.38 26.85 2.09
N HIS A 69 -4.47 27.73 2.54
CA HIS A 69 -4.13 28.97 1.85
C HIS A 69 -2.95 28.72 0.90
N THR A 70 -3.04 29.22 -0.33
CA THR A 70 -1.91 29.21 -1.28
C THR A 70 -1.07 30.45 -1.05
N ILE A 71 0.24 30.27 -0.87
CA ILE A 71 1.16 31.37 -0.59
C ILE A 71 2.23 31.42 -1.69
N LEU A 72 2.46 32.62 -2.22
CA LEU A 72 3.56 32.93 -3.12
C LEU A 72 4.45 33.97 -2.45
N ALA A 73 5.76 33.75 -2.40
CA ALA A 73 6.71 34.66 -1.77
C ALA A 73 7.90 34.96 -2.67
N GLY A 74 8.24 36.24 -2.80
CA GLY A 74 9.38 36.70 -3.59
C GLY A 74 9.17 36.53 -5.09
N GLY A 75 10.19 36.08 -5.81
CA GLY A 75 10.19 35.92 -7.26
C GLY A 75 10.84 37.09 -7.99
N ALA A 76 11.02 36.91 -9.30
CA ALA A 76 11.63 37.91 -10.17
C ALA A 76 10.85 38.10 -11.47
N ASN A 77 10.88 39.31 -12.01
CA ASN A 77 10.25 39.66 -13.28
C ASN A 77 11.12 40.65 -14.08
N PHE A 78 10.75 40.95 -15.32
CA PHE A 78 11.33 42.01 -16.15
C PHE A 78 10.24 43.04 -16.45
N PRO A 79 10.02 44.03 -15.57
CA PRO A 79 9.03 45.07 -15.80
C PRO A 79 9.31 45.78 -17.13
N ASN A 80 8.27 46.01 -17.93
CA ASN A 80 8.35 46.61 -19.27
C ASN A 80 9.09 45.76 -20.34
N CYS A 81 9.30 44.46 -20.14
CA CYS A 81 9.83 43.58 -21.18
C CYS A 81 8.85 43.49 -22.37
N THR A 82 9.36 43.71 -23.58
CA THR A 82 8.63 43.48 -24.84
C THR A 82 9.33 42.40 -25.66
N LEU A 83 8.73 41.99 -26.79
CA LEU A 83 9.39 41.08 -27.74
C LEU A 83 10.70 41.66 -28.33
N GLU A 84 10.89 42.99 -28.25
CA GLU A 84 12.03 43.72 -28.85
C GLU A 84 13.06 44.20 -27.80
N ASN A 85 12.67 44.38 -26.53
CA ASN A 85 13.55 44.84 -25.45
C ASN A 85 13.34 44.00 -24.17
N ARG A 86 14.42 43.45 -23.61
CA ARG A 86 14.36 42.58 -22.42
C ARG A 86 14.06 43.32 -21.10
N GLY A 87 14.23 44.65 -21.04
CA GLY A 87 14.06 45.43 -19.80
C GLY A 87 15.06 45.04 -18.70
N ASP A 88 15.01 45.75 -17.56
CA ASP A 88 15.81 45.42 -16.38
C ASP A 88 15.09 44.37 -15.52
N LYS A 89 15.84 43.40 -14.99
CA LYS A 89 15.29 42.38 -14.09
C LYS A 89 15.06 42.97 -12.69
N CYS A 90 13.89 42.72 -12.12
CA CYS A 90 13.50 43.11 -10.77
C CYS A 90 13.24 41.87 -9.91
N TRP A 91 13.60 41.95 -8.62
CA TRP A 91 13.36 40.92 -7.62
C TRP A 91 12.45 41.46 -6.52
N TYR A 92 11.59 40.59 -5.97
CA TYR A 92 10.53 40.99 -5.05
C TYR A 92 10.72 40.41 -3.64
N ARG A 93 10.11 41.08 -2.66
CA ARG A 93 10.11 40.71 -1.22
C ARG A 93 8.71 40.40 -0.68
N ASP A 94 7.72 40.53 -1.53
CA ASP A 94 6.32 40.52 -1.14
C ASP A 94 5.83 39.07 -0.98
N VAL A 95 4.82 38.92 -0.12
CA VAL A 95 4.13 37.66 0.12
C VAL A 95 2.66 37.84 -0.25
N TYR A 96 2.17 36.95 -1.09
CA TYR A 96 0.80 36.91 -1.58
C TYR A 96 0.13 35.69 -0.99
N VAL A 97 -1.01 35.87 -0.33
CA VAL A 97 -1.76 34.80 0.32
C VAL A 97 -3.16 34.75 -0.31
N TYR A 98 -3.54 33.59 -0.82
CA TYR A 98 -4.87 33.33 -1.35
C TYR A 98 -5.64 32.41 -0.41
N ASP A 99 -6.76 32.87 0.12
CA ASP A 99 -7.59 32.15 1.11
C ASP A 99 -8.66 31.24 0.49
N GLY A 100 -8.72 31.16 -0.84
CA GLY A 100 -9.77 30.45 -1.57
C GLY A 100 -10.79 31.39 -2.22
N ALA A 101 -10.90 32.64 -1.74
CA ALA A 101 -11.82 33.64 -2.26
C ALA A 101 -11.12 34.93 -2.72
N GLN A 102 -10.12 35.39 -1.97
CA GLN A 102 -9.45 36.68 -2.20
C GLN A 102 -7.95 36.59 -1.95
N TRP A 103 -7.23 37.54 -2.55
CA TRP A 103 -5.80 37.74 -2.28
C TRP A 103 -5.58 38.73 -1.14
N GLN A 104 -4.58 38.44 -0.32
CA GLN A 104 -4.00 39.36 0.64
C GLN A 104 -2.53 39.57 0.28
N ILE A 105 -2.10 40.83 0.25
CA ILE A 105 -0.73 41.19 -0.14
C ILE A 105 -0.01 41.77 1.06
N PHE A 106 1.11 41.15 1.42
CA PHE A 106 1.99 41.60 2.49
C PHE A 106 3.30 42.08 1.87
N ARG A 107 3.58 43.38 2.01
CA ARG A 107 4.74 44.03 1.39
C ARG A 107 6.00 43.87 2.23
N ASN A 108 7.13 43.67 1.56
CA ASN A 108 8.46 43.62 2.17
C ASN A 108 8.62 42.63 3.34
N VAL A 109 7.90 41.50 3.29
CA VAL A 109 7.94 40.48 4.35
C VAL A 109 9.27 39.74 4.34
N LEU A 110 9.74 39.34 3.14
CA LEU A 110 11.02 38.64 3.03
C LEU A 110 12.18 39.57 3.43
N PRO A 111 13.23 39.08 4.12
CA PRO A 111 14.34 39.92 4.59
C PRO A 111 15.08 40.61 3.44
N GLN A 112 15.14 39.95 2.29
CA GLN A 112 15.75 40.42 1.06
C GLN A 112 14.94 39.98 -0.16
N ALA A 113 15.17 40.66 -1.29
CA ALA A 113 14.52 40.30 -2.56
C ALA A 113 15.15 39.01 -3.10
N VAL A 114 14.35 37.98 -3.38
CA VAL A 114 14.85 36.63 -3.66
C VAL A 114 13.97 35.89 -4.65
N ALA A 115 14.60 35.08 -5.50
CA ALA A 115 13.94 34.17 -6.43
C ALA A 115 14.79 32.91 -6.68
N TYR A 116 14.24 31.93 -7.38
CA TYR A 116 14.92 30.71 -7.85
C TYR A 116 15.51 29.84 -6.72
N GLY A 117 14.90 29.88 -5.54
CA GLY A 117 15.15 28.91 -4.47
C GLY A 117 14.24 27.68 -4.56
N VAL A 118 14.41 26.74 -3.64
CA VAL A 118 13.54 25.57 -3.50
C VAL A 118 12.43 25.91 -2.51
N SER A 119 11.19 25.54 -2.83
CA SER A 119 10.04 25.64 -1.90
C SER A 119 9.49 24.26 -1.58
N ILE A 120 9.32 23.97 -0.29
CA ILE A 120 8.77 22.71 0.22
C ILE A 120 7.58 23.02 1.12
N THR A 121 6.43 22.41 0.82
CA THR A 121 5.26 22.52 1.72
C THR A 121 5.37 21.52 2.86
N LEU A 122 5.35 22.02 4.09
CA LEU A 122 5.31 21.27 5.34
C LEU A 122 3.96 21.52 6.04
N PRO A 123 3.53 20.66 6.98
CA PRO A 123 2.30 20.89 7.75
C PRO A 123 2.27 22.26 8.45
N GLU A 124 3.42 22.74 8.91
CA GLU A 124 3.58 23.98 9.67
C GLU A 124 3.66 25.23 8.79
N GLY A 125 4.02 25.09 7.52
CA GLY A 125 4.30 26.22 6.64
C GLY A 125 5.07 25.84 5.38
N ILE A 126 5.68 26.82 4.73
CA ILE A 126 6.45 26.64 3.50
C ILE A 126 7.91 26.90 3.82
N LEU A 127 8.75 25.89 3.59
CA LEU A 127 10.18 26.06 3.73
C LEU A 127 10.75 26.68 2.45
N CYS A 128 11.23 27.91 2.57
CA CYS A 128 11.93 28.66 1.52
C CYS A 128 13.44 28.44 1.68
N ILE A 129 14.05 27.74 0.73
CA ILE A 129 15.44 27.27 0.81
C ILE A 129 16.29 27.95 -0.26
N GLY A 130 17.28 28.75 0.16
CA GLY A 130 18.26 29.38 -0.72
C GLY A 130 17.66 30.37 -1.73
N GLY A 131 18.14 30.32 -2.97
CA GLY A 131 17.76 31.21 -4.07
C GLY A 131 18.84 32.24 -4.40
N CYS A 132 18.49 33.25 -5.18
CA CYS A 132 19.38 34.34 -5.52
C CYS A 132 18.66 35.69 -5.61
N ASN A 133 19.46 36.73 -5.48
CA ASN A 133 19.10 38.11 -5.76
C ASN A 133 19.90 38.62 -6.97
N ALA A 134 19.89 39.93 -7.23
CA ALA A 134 20.61 40.53 -8.35
C ALA A 134 22.14 40.34 -8.31
N SER A 135 22.70 40.07 -7.13
CA SER A 135 24.14 40.09 -6.86
C SER A 135 24.73 38.74 -6.46
N GLN A 136 23.99 37.91 -5.72
CA GLN A 136 24.53 36.68 -5.11
C GLN A 136 23.48 35.58 -4.97
N CYS A 137 23.96 34.34 -4.77
CA CYS A 137 23.15 33.23 -4.29
C CYS A 137 23.10 33.25 -2.75
N LEU A 138 22.12 32.58 -2.18
CA LEU A 138 21.74 32.65 -0.77
C LEU A 138 21.80 31.27 -0.11
N SER A 139 22.27 31.20 1.14
CA SER A 139 22.26 29.98 1.97
C SER A 139 21.07 29.94 2.92
N GLU A 140 20.39 31.07 3.10
CA GLU A 140 19.37 31.24 4.11
C GLU A 140 18.15 30.35 3.86
N VAL A 141 17.61 29.80 4.95
CA VAL A 141 16.42 28.95 4.95
C VAL A 141 15.42 29.51 5.94
N TYR A 142 14.17 29.68 5.51
CA TYR A 142 13.11 30.21 6.34
C TYR A 142 11.87 29.34 6.23
N LEU A 143 11.20 29.08 7.36
CA LEU A 143 9.84 28.58 7.38
C LEU A 143 8.88 29.76 7.38
N LEU A 144 8.11 29.88 6.31
CA LEU A 144 7.04 30.85 6.14
C LEU A 144 5.71 30.21 6.55
N SER A 145 5.16 30.62 7.69
CA SER A 145 3.88 30.15 8.22
C SER A 145 2.86 31.29 8.29
N LEU A 146 1.57 30.96 8.43
CA LEU A 146 0.52 31.95 8.70
C LEU A 146 0.09 31.86 10.17
N GLU A 147 0.48 32.84 10.98
CA GLU A 147 0.00 32.97 12.36
C GLU A 147 -1.10 34.03 12.40
N LYS A 148 -2.32 33.62 12.78
CA LYS A 148 -3.51 34.50 12.80
C LYS A 148 -3.74 35.24 11.47
N GLY A 149 -3.39 34.59 10.35
CA GLY A 149 -3.54 35.15 9.01
C GLY A 149 -2.41 36.09 8.57
N GLN A 150 -1.37 36.30 9.38
CA GLN A 150 -0.19 37.07 8.97
C GLN A 150 1.01 36.16 8.68
N PRO A 151 1.80 36.47 7.64
CA PRO A 151 3.00 35.71 7.34
C PRO A 151 4.08 35.94 8.40
N VAL A 152 4.55 34.86 9.00
CA VAL A 152 5.65 34.85 9.97
C VAL A 152 6.80 34.05 9.38
N LEU A 153 8.01 34.58 9.51
CA LEU A 153 9.24 33.92 9.07
C LEU A 153 10.01 33.43 10.28
N GLN A 154 10.24 32.12 10.33
CA GLN A 154 11.08 31.49 11.32
C GLN A 154 12.39 31.03 10.65
N PRO A 155 13.57 31.45 11.14
CA PRO A 155 14.84 30.94 10.65
C PRO A 155 14.94 29.42 10.83
N TRP A 156 15.47 28.77 9.81
CA TRP A 156 15.79 27.34 9.81
C TRP A 156 17.30 27.16 9.54
N PRO A 157 17.86 25.96 9.77
CA PRO A 157 19.27 25.70 9.49
C PRO A 157 19.64 26.09 8.06
N GLU A 158 20.66 26.95 7.93
CA GLU A 158 21.13 27.43 6.64
C GLU A 158 21.76 26.29 5.82
N LEU A 159 21.65 26.39 4.50
CA LEU A 159 22.35 25.49 3.59
C LEU A 159 23.87 25.55 3.84
N PRO A 160 24.60 24.42 3.72
CA PRO A 160 26.06 24.42 3.87
C PRO A 160 26.80 25.34 2.90
N VAL A 161 26.20 25.61 1.74
CA VAL A 161 26.68 26.58 0.76
C VAL A 161 25.49 27.34 0.15
N PRO A 162 25.68 28.60 -0.31
CA PRO A 162 24.64 29.32 -1.02
C PRO A 162 24.25 28.59 -2.32
N LEU A 163 22.95 28.47 -2.62
CA LEU A 163 22.48 27.78 -3.83
C LEU A 163 21.27 28.47 -4.45
N ALA A 164 21.29 28.61 -5.77
CA ALA A 164 20.13 28.96 -6.57
C ALA A 164 19.90 27.94 -7.69
N ASN A 165 18.70 27.91 -8.25
CA ASN A 165 18.30 27.00 -9.34
C ASN A 165 18.54 25.50 -9.02
N ALA A 166 18.57 25.16 -7.72
CA ALA A 166 18.61 23.79 -7.25
C ALA A 166 17.23 23.15 -7.38
N ALA A 167 17.18 21.82 -7.34
CA ALA A 167 15.95 21.05 -7.29
C ALA A 167 15.81 20.41 -5.90
N GLY A 168 14.60 20.36 -5.36
CA GLY A 168 14.40 19.67 -4.08
C GLY A 168 12.96 19.25 -3.85
N CYS A 169 12.79 18.27 -2.98
CA CYS A 169 11.49 17.74 -2.56
C CYS A 169 11.58 17.12 -1.15
N LEU A 170 10.42 16.77 -0.59
CA LEU A 170 10.29 16.02 0.67
C LEU A 170 10.08 14.53 0.35
N VAL A 171 10.83 13.65 1.02
CA VAL A 171 10.67 12.19 0.96
C VAL A 171 10.78 11.62 2.37
N ASP A 172 9.74 10.94 2.86
CA ASP A 172 9.71 10.29 4.18
C ASP A 172 10.26 11.15 5.34
N GLY A 173 9.78 12.40 5.44
CA GLY A 173 10.19 13.34 6.50
C GLY A 173 11.61 13.90 6.34
N HIS A 174 12.27 13.67 5.21
CA HIS A 174 13.57 14.25 4.89
C HIS A 174 13.45 15.16 3.68
N ILE A 175 14.01 16.36 3.80
CA ILE A 175 14.12 17.31 2.70
C ILE A 175 15.41 17.00 1.95
N TYR A 176 15.34 16.96 0.63
CA TYR A 176 16.49 16.74 -0.23
C TYR A 176 16.66 17.92 -1.19
N VAL A 177 17.89 18.39 -1.35
CA VAL A 177 18.26 19.47 -2.27
C VAL A 177 19.43 19.02 -3.13
N ALA A 178 19.30 19.13 -4.45
CA ALA A 178 20.24 18.63 -5.43
C ALA A 178 20.59 19.70 -6.48
N GLY A 179 21.89 19.82 -6.78
CA GLY A 179 22.44 20.67 -7.83
C GLY A 179 22.29 22.17 -7.57
N GLY A 180 22.09 22.93 -8.65
CA GLY A 180 22.02 24.38 -8.63
C GLY A 180 23.35 25.05 -8.98
N ASN A 181 23.53 26.29 -8.56
CA ASN A 181 24.75 27.07 -8.71
C ASN A 181 25.01 27.93 -7.47
N GLU A 182 26.29 28.09 -7.12
CA GLU A 182 26.70 28.80 -5.90
C GLU A 182 26.89 30.31 -6.09
N LYS A 183 27.04 30.76 -7.34
CA LYS A 183 27.37 32.16 -7.67
C LYS A 183 26.48 32.68 -8.80
N MET A 184 26.19 33.97 -8.75
CA MET A 184 25.51 34.72 -9.82
C MET A 184 26.49 35.25 -10.86
N ASP A 185 27.67 35.71 -10.42
CA ASP A 185 28.79 36.01 -11.32
C ASP A 185 29.46 34.70 -11.74
N ARG A 186 29.60 34.51 -13.04
CA ARG A 186 30.13 33.30 -13.68
C ARG A 186 29.52 32.00 -13.12
N PRO A 187 28.20 31.77 -13.32
CA PRO A 187 27.51 30.65 -12.72
C PRO A 187 27.98 29.32 -13.32
N LYS A 188 28.12 28.32 -12.45
CA LYS A 188 28.50 26.94 -12.79
C LYS A 188 27.55 25.97 -12.12
N ALA A 189 27.09 24.96 -12.85
CA ALA A 189 26.26 23.90 -12.30
C ALA A 189 27.04 23.07 -11.26
N THR A 190 26.37 22.66 -10.19
CA THR A 190 26.99 21.82 -9.14
C THR A 190 26.44 20.39 -9.15
N ASN A 191 27.16 19.51 -8.47
CA ASN A 191 26.77 18.14 -8.18
C ASN A 191 26.44 17.94 -6.69
N LEU A 192 26.11 19.03 -5.98
CA LEU A 192 25.86 18.98 -4.53
C LEU A 192 24.55 18.27 -4.23
N PHE A 193 24.53 17.48 -3.17
CA PHE A 193 23.33 16.78 -2.70
C PHE A 193 23.28 16.83 -1.17
N PHE A 194 22.22 17.47 -0.64
CA PHE A 194 22.03 17.70 0.78
C PHE A 194 20.72 17.08 1.26
N SER A 195 20.69 16.65 2.52
CA SER A 195 19.50 16.19 3.21
C SER A 195 19.34 16.82 4.59
N LEU A 196 18.09 17.05 5.02
CA LEU A 196 17.74 17.53 6.35
C LEU A 196 16.54 16.75 6.89
N ASP A 197 16.65 16.25 8.12
CA ASP A 197 15.54 15.58 8.83
C ASP A 197 14.58 16.63 9.39
N THR A 198 13.30 16.58 8.98
CA THR A 198 12.29 17.54 9.47
C THR A 198 11.89 17.31 10.92
N ALA A 199 12.12 16.10 11.46
CA ALA A 199 11.82 15.80 12.85
C ALA A 199 12.88 16.34 13.83
N HIS A 200 14.12 16.52 13.36
CA HIS A 200 15.26 17.00 14.15
C HIS A 200 16.04 18.07 13.35
N PRO A 201 15.40 19.18 12.96
CA PRO A 201 16.03 20.20 12.10
C PRO A 201 17.30 20.78 12.75
N GLU A 202 17.39 20.81 14.08
CA GLU A 202 18.57 21.27 14.81
C GLU A 202 19.85 20.48 14.50
N ALA A 203 19.75 19.26 13.96
CA ALA A 203 20.90 18.48 13.50
C ALA A 203 21.55 19.09 12.24
N GLY A 204 20.85 19.98 11.54
CA GLY A 204 21.34 20.67 10.34
C GLY A 204 21.37 19.79 9.09
N TRP A 205 21.97 20.33 8.04
CA TRP A 205 22.08 19.65 6.74
C TRP A 205 23.22 18.64 6.72
N SER A 206 22.95 17.46 6.16
CA SER A 206 23.94 16.42 5.87
C SER A 206 24.27 16.39 4.39
N ALA A 207 25.56 16.42 4.04
CA ALA A 207 26.02 16.19 2.68
C ALA A 207 25.97 14.69 2.35
N LEU A 208 25.37 14.36 1.22
CA LEU A 208 25.21 12.99 0.73
C LEU A 208 26.02 12.77 -0.55
N PRO A 209 26.37 11.51 -0.89
CA PRO A 209 26.99 11.19 -2.16
C PRO A 209 26.12 11.64 -3.34
N SER A 210 26.74 12.35 -4.27
CA SER A 210 26.10 12.84 -5.50
C SER A 210 25.61 11.71 -6.41
N TRP A 211 24.69 12.04 -7.32
CA TRP A 211 24.28 11.13 -8.39
C TRP A 211 25.46 10.85 -9.34
N PRO A 212 25.51 9.66 -9.97
CA PRO A 212 26.59 9.29 -10.88
C PRO A 212 26.37 9.89 -12.29
N GLY A 213 26.35 11.21 -12.39
CA GLY A 213 26.11 11.93 -13.65
C GLY A 213 26.65 13.36 -13.63
N ALA A 214 26.36 14.11 -14.70
CA ALA A 214 26.82 15.49 -14.84
C ALA A 214 26.21 16.43 -13.78
N ALA A 215 26.95 17.48 -13.44
CA ALA A 215 26.46 18.58 -12.63
C ALA A 215 25.25 19.23 -13.30
N ARG A 216 24.28 19.73 -12.51
CA ARG A 216 23.05 20.28 -13.07
C ARG A 216 22.44 21.39 -12.24
N GLY A 217 21.94 22.42 -12.91
CA GLY A 217 20.96 23.36 -12.37
C GLY A 217 19.66 23.28 -13.18
N TYR A 218 18.58 23.86 -12.65
CA TYR A 218 17.24 23.83 -13.28
C TYR A 218 16.73 22.41 -13.55
N ALA A 219 17.19 21.45 -12.75
CA ALA A 219 16.70 20.09 -12.76
C ALA A 219 15.31 20.04 -12.13
N ILE A 220 14.63 18.90 -12.31
CA ILE A 220 13.32 18.65 -11.73
C ILE A 220 13.50 17.58 -10.66
N ALA A 221 12.97 17.84 -9.45
CA ALA A 221 13.00 16.88 -8.35
C ALA A 221 11.59 16.58 -7.85
N VAL A 222 11.29 15.31 -7.62
CA VAL A 222 10.00 14.83 -7.11
C VAL A 222 10.23 13.64 -6.19
N GLY A 223 9.50 13.59 -5.08
CA GLY A 223 9.43 12.42 -4.20
C GLY A 223 8.32 11.49 -4.69
N GLN A 224 8.63 10.22 -4.95
CA GLN A 224 7.61 9.24 -5.36
C GLN A 224 8.04 7.81 -5.00
N SER A 225 7.09 6.88 -4.89
CA SER A 225 7.40 5.45 -4.71
C SER A 225 7.99 4.84 -5.99
N ASN A 226 9.03 4.03 -5.84
CA ASN A 226 9.54 3.16 -6.91
C ASN A 226 8.81 1.80 -6.99
N GLY A 227 7.73 1.62 -6.23
CA GLY A 227 7.00 0.36 -6.06
C GLY A 227 7.39 -0.43 -4.80
N GLN A 228 8.48 -0.06 -4.14
CA GLN A 228 8.94 -0.66 -2.89
C GLN A 228 9.21 0.38 -1.80
N ASP A 229 9.91 1.45 -2.14
CA ASP A 229 10.31 2.53 -1.23
C ASP A 229 9.99 3.90 -1.85
N ASN A 230 9.69 4.88 -1.00
CA ASN A 230 9.65 6.28 -1.45
C ASN A 230 11.07 6.76 -1.73
N CYS A 231 11.26 7.34 -2.90
CA CYS A 231 12.56 7.71 -3.43
C CYS A 231 12.58 9.17 -3.86
N PHE A 232 13.78 9.76 -3.84
CA PHE A 232 14.05 11.06 -4.43
C PHE A 232 14.41 10.88 -5.89
N TYR A 233 13.63 11.48 -6.80
CA TYR A 233 13.92 11.46 -8.22
C TYR A 233 14.53 12.79 -8.66
N LEU A 234 15.55 12.72 -9.52
CA LEU A 234 16.23 13.86 -10.11
C LEU A 234 16.26 13.69 -11.64
N PHE A 235 15.64 14.61 -12.37
CA PHE A 235 15.50 14.52 -13.82
C PHE A 235 16.12 15.73 -14.52
N ALA A 236 16.75 15.46 -15.67
CA ALA A 236 17.14 16.44 -16.66
C ALA A 236 17.96 17.59 -16.03
N GLY A 237 17.66 18.83 -16.42
CA GLY A 237 18.40 20.04 -16.03
C GLY A 237 19.38 20.47 -17.10
N ARG A 238 20.26 21.40 -16.74
CA ARG A 238 21.35 21.82 -17.61
C ARG A 238 22.69 21.76 -16.91
N ASP A 239 23.67 21.27 -17.64
CA ASP A 239 25.08 21.39 -17.31
C ASP A 239 25.63 22.66 -17.97
N TYR A 240 26.37 23.46 -17.22
CA TYR A 240 26.91 24.72 -17.69
C TYR A 240 28.10 25.17 -16.85
N ASP A 241 29.10 25.71 -17.53
CA ASP A 241 30.20 26.47 -16.95
C ASP A 241 30.39 27.74 -17.78
N SER A 242 30.13 28.89 -17.18
CA SER A 242 30.25 30.18 -17.85
C SER A 242 31.70 30.62 -18.18
N GLN A 243 32.72 29.83 -17.80
CA GLN A 243 34.11 30.06 -18.20
C GLN A 243 34.42 29.57 -19.62
N ASP A 244 33.57 28.71 -20.20
CA ASP A 244 33.73 28.19 -21.57
C ASP A 244 32.81 28.94 -22.56
N GLU A 245 33.36 29.43 -23.69
CA GLU A 245 32.62 30.22 -24.70
C GLU A 245 31.53 29.41 -25.47
N VAL A 246 31.51 28.08 -25.32
CA VAL A 246 30.59 27.12 -25.96
C VAL A 246 30.42 25.97 -24.95
N THR A 247 29.29 25.45 -24.50
CA THR A 247 27.84 25.59 -24.76
C THR A 247 27.19 24.85 -23.58
N TRP A 248 26.34 25.51 -22.81
CA TRP A 248 25.48 24.80 -21.85
C TRP A 248 24.68 23.70 -22.57
N LYS A 249 24.48 22.56 -21.90
CA LYS A 249 23.80 21.39 -22.48
C LYS A 249 22.59 21.01 -21.63
N ILE A 250 21.44 20.81 -22.28
CA ILE A 250 20.27 20.20 -21.62
C ILE A 250 20.54 18.72 -21.47
N LEU A 251 20.47 18.25 -20.23
CA LEU A 251 20.61 16.84 -19.87
C LEU A 251 19.27 16.14 -20.07
N GLN A 252 19.31 14.88 -20.50
CA GLN A 252 18.11 14.06 -20.73
C GLN A 252 18.03 12.85 -19.80
N ASP A 253 19.02 12.71 -18.91
CA ASP A 253 19.16 11.62 -17.97
C ASP A 253 18.27 11.81 -16.73
N GLY A 254 17.91 10.69 -16.09
CA GLY A 254 17.20 10.66 -14.82
C GLY A 254 17.88 9.76 -13.81
N PHE A 255 17.75 10.10 -12.53
CA PHE A 255 18.29 9.32 -11.42
C PHE A 255 17.26 9.17 -10.30
N CYS A 256 17.34 8.05 -9.59
CA CYS A 256 16.50 7.74 -8.43
C CYS A 256 17.40 7.40 -7.25
N TYR A 257 17.30 8.18 -6.17
CA TYR A 257 17.97 7.92 -4.89
C TYR A 257 17.00 7.25 -3.94
N ASN A 258 17.38 6.09 -3.40
CA ASN A 258 16.62 5.36 -2.39
C ASN A 258 17.19 5.67 -0.99
N PRO A 259 16.48 6.45 -0.15
CA PRO A 259 16.95 6.80 1.20
C PRO A 259 17.21 5.60 2.10
N ARG A 260 16.41 4.52 1.99
CA ARG A 260 16.56 3.30 2.80
C ARG A 260 17.86 2.58 2.48
N LEU A 261 18.28 2.57 1.21
CA LEU A 261 19.51 1.90 0.76
C LEU A 261 20.73 2.83 0.72
N GLY A 262 20.53 4.16 0.70
CA GLY A 262 21.60 5.13 0.52
C GLY A 262 22.26 5.07 -0.86
N GLN A 263 21.52 4.67 -1.90
CA GLN A 263 22.06 4.38 -3.23
C GLN A 263 21.28 5.05 -4.36
N TRP A 264 22.03 5.47 -5.39
CA TRP A 264 21.51 6.00 -6.64
C TRP A 264 21.34 4.90 -7.69
N THR A 265 20.24 4.96 -8.44
CA THR A 265 19.98 4.13 -9.63
C THR A 265 19.77 5.05 -10.83
N SER A 266 20.44 4.76 -11.95
CA SER A 266 20.19 5.47 -13.21
C SER A 266 18.88 5.00 -13.84
N LEU A 267 18.10 5.95 -14.35
CA LEU A 267 16.88 5.72 -15.11
C LEU A 267 17.13 5.71 -16.62
N GLY A 268 18.35 6.08 -17.05
CA GLY A 268 18.71 6.30 -18.45
C GLY A 268 18.24 7.66 -18.98
N ASP A 269 18.31 7.81 -20.29
CA ASP A 269 17.82 8.98 -21.02
C ASP A 269 16.31 8.87 -21.29
N GLY A 270 15.67 10.00 -21.61
CA GLY A 270 14.24 10.06 -21.95
C GLY A 270 13.47 11.20 -21.29
N PHE A 271 14.16 12.09 -20.58
CA PHE A 271 13.58 13.24 -19.88
C PHE A 271 14.03 14.54 -20.55
N PRO A 272 13.43 14.96 -21.67
CA PRO A 272 14.04 15.94 -22.58
C PRO A 272 13.91 17.40 -22.14
N VAL A 273 13.30 17.68 -20.98
CA VAL A 273 12.96 19.05 -20.56
C VAL A 273 13.59 19.47 -19.23
N MET A 274 14.16 20.67 -19.23
CA MET A 274 14.66 21.34 -18.01
C MET A 274 13.73 22.49 -17.58
N ALA A 275 13.96 23.01 -16.37
CA ALA A 275 13.25 24.16 -15.78
C ALA A 275 11.71 24.02 -15.68
N GLY A 276 11.15 22.85 -15.99
CA GLY A 276 9.74 22.55 -15.74
C GLY A 276 9.47 22.31 -14.26
N SER A 277 8.22 22.03 -13.95
CA SER A 277 7.81 21.54 -12.63
C SER A 277 7.29 20.12 -12.78
N ALA A 278 7.24 19.38 -11.68
CA ALA A 278 6.57 18.09 -11.67
C ALA A 278 5.89 17.83 -10.33
N VAL A 279 4.84 17.01 -10.36
CA VAL A 279 4.08 16.61 -9.17
C VAL A 279 3.94 15.09 -9.14
N ALA A 280 3.95 14.54 -7.93
CA ALA A 280 3.65 13.12 -7.71
C ALA A 280 2.12 12.92 -7.75
N LEU A 281 1.66 11.97 -8.57
CA LEU A 281 0.24 11.60 -8.68
C LEU A 281 0.08 10.10 -8.41
N GLY A 282 -0.99 9.74 -7.69
CA GLY A 282 -1.26 8.36 -7.29
C GLY A 282 -0.06 7.70 -6.60
N THR A 283 0.03 6.38 -6.73
CA THR A 283 1.08 5.59 -6.08
C THR A 283 2.44 5.69 -6.78
N ASN A 284 2.48 5.83 -8.11
CA ASN A 284 3.70 5.63 -8.90
C ASN A 284 3.84 6.55 -10.14
N HIS A 285 3.03 7.60 -10.27
CA HIS A 285 3.14 8.53 -11.38
C HIS A 285 3.86 9.82 -11.00
N ILE A 286 4.63 10.35 -11.94
CA ILE A 286 5.24 11.67 -11.90
C ILE A 286 4.75 12.41 -13.13
N LEU A 287 4.00 13.49 -12.91
CA LEU A 287 3.51 14.35 -13.99
C LEU A 287 4.45 15.54 -14.15
N PHE A 288 5.13 15.61 -15.29
CA PHE A 288 5.89 16.77 -15.73
C PHE A 288 4.96 17.79 -16.39
N LEU A 289 5.11 19.04 -15.98
CA LEU A 289 4.31 20.17 -16.40
C LEU A 289 5.19 21.10 -17.26
N GLY A 290 5.06 20.97 -18.59
CA GLY A 290 5.83 21.77 -19.53
C GLY A 290 7.34 21.57 -19.40
N GLY A 291 8.11 22.57 -19.83
CA GLY A 291 9.56 22.59 -19.69
C GLY A 291 10.27 23.02 -20.97
N LYS A 292 11.58 23.15 -20.91
CA LYS A 292 12.40 23.59 -22.04
C LYS A 292 13.25 22.45 -22.57
N SER A 293 13.02 22.07 -23.83
CA SER A 293 13.87 21.15 -24.59
C SER A 293 14.86 21.90 -25.49
N SER A 294 16.01 21.27 -25.73
CA SER A 294 16.97 21.67 -26.77
C SER A 294 16.57 21.15 -28.14
N ASP A 295 15.73 20.12 -28.19
CA ASP A 295 15.22 19.52 -29.41
C ASP A 295 13.97 20.27 -29.88
N LYS A 296 13.96 20.66 -31.16
CA LYS A 296 12.83 21.34 -31.80
C LYS A 296 11.62 20.42 -32.00
N THR A 297 11.81 19.10 -32.00
CA THR A 297 10.73 18.12 -32.14
C THR A 297 10.00 17.84 -30.83
N THR A 298 10.65 18.09 -29.69
CA THR A 298 10.05 17.97 -28.37
C THR A 298 9.21 19.20 -28.04
N SER A 299 7.95 18.98 -27.68
CA SER A 299 7.06 20.07 -27.27
C SER A 299 7.43 20.64 -25.91
N ASN A 300 7.61 21.97 -25.83
CA ASN A 300 7.82 22.67 -24.57
C ASN A 300 6.53 22.84 -23.76
N ASN A 301 5.36 22.57 -24.35
CA ASN A 301 4.04 22.77 -23.77
C ASN A 301 3.26 21.45 -23.79
N ALA A 302 3.78 20.45 -23.09
CA ALA A 302 3.20 19.12 -23.02
C ALA A 302 3.14 18.64 -21.57
N LEU A 303 2.15 17.80 -21.30
CA LEU A 303 2.08 16.98 -20.11
C LEU A 303 2.81 15.68 -20.39
N ARG A 304 3.76 15.31 -19.52
CA ARG A 304 4.45 14.02 -19.62
C ARG A 304 4.22 13.25 -18.33
N LEU A 305 3.59 12.10 -18.46
CA LEU A 305 3.26 11.24 -17.33
C LEU A 305 4.25 10.07 -17.31
N TYR A 306 5.22 10.12 -16.41
CA TYR A 306 6.19 9.05 -16.21
C TYR A 306 5.72 8.11 -15.09
N HIS A 307 5.78 6.80 -15.35
CA HIS A 307 5.42 5.79 -14.37
C HIS A 307 6.67 5.07 -13.84
N THR A 308 6.88 5.09 -12.53
CA THR A 308 8.16 4.69 -11.91
C THR A 308 8.43 3.18 -11.97
N VAL A 309 7.40 2.35 -12.02
CA VAL A 309 7.52 0.88 -12.04
C VAL A 309 7.67 0.31 -13.45
N THR A 310 6.88 0.80 -14.41
CA THR A 310 6.95 0.35 -15.82
C THR A 310 8.04 1.09 -16.60
N LYS A 311 8.52 2.22 -16.07
CA LYS A 311 9.48 3.14 -16.71
C LYS A 311 9.01 3.64 -18.08
N THR A 312 7.70 3.78 -18.24
CA THR A 312 7.05 4.29 -19.44
C THR A 312 6.70 5.76 -19.28
N ILE A 313 6.66 6.48 -20.38
CA ILE A 313 6.22 7.88 -20.43
C ILE A 313 5.07 8.01 -21.42
N VAL A 314 3.99 8.67 -21.01
CA VAL A 314 2.87 9.07 -21.88
C VAL A 314 2.95 10.58 -22.06
N GLU A 315 2.98 11.05 -23.30
CA GLU A 315 3.04 12.48 -23.63
C GLU A 315 1.71 12.93 -24.22
N THR A 316 1.20 14.06 -23.74
CA THR A 316 0.04 14.75 -24.30
C THR A 316 0.37 16.21 -24.54
N ASP A 317 0.39 16.59 -25.81
CA ASP A 317 0.61 17.97 -26.22
C ASP A 317 -0.59 18.86 -25.89
N ILE A 318 -0.29 20.06 -25.40
CA ILE A 318 -1.28 21.11 -25.21
C ILE A 318 -1.06 22.17 -26.29
N GLU A 319 -2.10 22.44 -27.08
CA GLU A 319 -2.06 23.51 -28.06
C GLU A 319 -1.81 24.86 -27.36
N LYS A 320 -0.78 25.60 -27.82
CA LYS A 320 -0.38 26.89 -27.22
C LYS A 320 -1.49 27.94 -27.18
N GLY A 321 -2.48 27.84 -28.08
CA GLY A 321 -3.65 28.73 -28.10
C GLY A 321 -4.75 28.35 -27.11
N GLN A 322 -4.65 27.19 -26.46
CA GLN A 322 -5.57 26.73 -25.43
C GLN A 322 -5.02 27.09 -24.05
N LEU A 323 -3.82 26.63 -23.71
CA LEU A 323 -3.21 26.81 -22.40
C LEU A 323 -1.69 26.83 -22.52
N LEU A 324 -1.01 27.65 -21.70
CA LEU A 324 0.45 27.71 -21.64
C LEU A 324 0.92 27.29 -20.24
N LEU A 325 1.73 26.24 -20.19
CA LEU A 325 2.38 25.79 -18.96
C LEU A 325 3.65 26.62 -18.71
N PRO A 326 3.72 27.41 -17.62
CA PRO A 326 4.90 28.20 -17.32
C PRO A 326 6.04 27.32 -16.79
N VAL A 327 7.28 27.78 -17.00
CA VAL A 327 8.51 27.17 -16.47
C VAL A 327 9.11 28.04 -15.37
N THR A 328 10.16 27.54 -14.69
CA THR A 328 10.82 28.21 -13.55
C THR A 328 9.84 28.55 -12.43
N THR A 329 8.95 27.62 -12.13
CA THR A 329 7.94 27.73 -11.09
C THR A 329 7.88 26.44 -10.29
N THR A 330 7.16 26.46 -9.17
CA THR A 330 6.87 25.27 -8.37
C THR A 330 5.39 24.94 -8.54
N ALA A 331 5.12 23.67 -8.84
CA ALA A 331 3.78 23.12 -8.87
C ALA A 331 3.51 22.38 -7.56
N ILE A 332 2.31 22.54 -7.03
CA ILE A 332 1.84 21.87 -5.82
C ILE A 332 0.65 20.99 -6.16
N PHE A 333 0.56 19.83 -5.50
CA PHE A 333 -0.58 18.94 -5.59
C PHE A 333 -1.09 18.64 -4.18
N ASP A 334 -2.39 18.83 -3.96
CA ASP A 334 -3.03 18.66 -2.64
C ASP A 334 -3.82 17.35 -2.50
N GLY A 335 -3.73 16.46 -3.50
CA GLY A 335 -4.51 15.22 -3.58
C GLY A 335 -5.69 15.29 -4.55
N ALA A 336 -6.14 16.48 -4.95
CA ALA A 336 -7.25 16.65 -5.90
C ALA A 336 -6.99 17.70 -6.99
N GLU A 337 -6.23 18.74 -6.66
CA GLU A 337 -5.96 19.89 -7.50
C GLU A 337 -4.45 20.15 -7.60
N ILE A 338 -3.99 20.35 -8.83
CA ILE A 338 -2.65 20.81 -9.15
C ILE A 338 -2.71 22.34 -9.23
N THR A 339 -1.93 23.05 -8.42
CA THR A 339 -1.75 24.50 -8.59
C THR A 339 -0.36 24.76 -9.18
N ILE A 340 -0.32 25.39 -10.35
CA ILE A 340 0.91 25.94 -10.94
C ILE A 340 0.86 27.44 -10.72
N ALA A 341 1.79 27.93 -9.93
CA ALA A 341 1.94 29.36 -9.73
C ALA A 341 2.41 30.05 -11.01
N SER A 342 2.48 31.38 -10.91
CA SER A 342 3.14 32.24 -11.89
C SER A 342 4.52 31.68 -12.32
N GLY A 343 4.94 31.97 -13.54
CA GLY A 343 6.25 31.57 -14.06
C GLY A 343 6.55 32.17 -15.43
N GLU A 344 7.59 31.67 -16.08
CA GLU A 344 8.05 32.14 -17.39
C GLU A 344 7.35 31.36 -18.52
N THR A 345 6.72 32.06 -19.47
CA THR A 345 6.05 31.44 -20.63
C THR A 345 6.87 31.55 -21.91
N ALA A 346 7.76 32.54 -21.97
CA ALA A 346 8.77 32.73 -23.00
C ALA A 346 9.95 33.53 -22.44
N PRO A 347 11.13 33.50 -23.07
CA PRO A 347 12.29 34.28 -22.62
C PRO A 347 11.94 35.75 -22.38
N GLY A 348 11.98 36.19 -21.13
CA GLY A 348 11.61 37.57 -20.77
C GLY A 348 10.15 37.76 -20.30
N LEU A 349 9.23 36.90 -20.71
CA LEU A 349 7.79 37.04 -20.45
C LEU A 349 7.28 36.11 -19.35
N ARG A 350 6.59 36.69 -18.36
CA ARG A 350 6.00 35.98 -17.21
C ARG A 350 4.47 36.04 -17.32
N THR A 351 3.79 35.12 -16.64
CA THR A 351 2.31 35.10 -16.58
C THR A 351 1.82 35.40 -15.17
N PRO A 352 0.85 36.30 -14.96
CA PRO A 352 0.19 36.45 -13.65
C PRO A 352 -0.79 35.33 -13.35
N VAL A 353 -1.15 34.52 -14.34
CA VAL A 353 -2.14 33.46 -14.19
C VAL A 353 -1.64 32.39 -13.22
N ILE A 354 -2.51 31.99 -12.31
CA ILE A 354 -2.36 30.84 -11.43
C ILE A 354 -3.22 29.72 -12.00
N LEU A 355 -2.57 28.70 -12.56
CA LEU A 355 -3.28 27.59 -13.18
C LEU A 355 -3.69 26.58 -12.11
N ARG A 356 -4.97 26.20 -12.11
CA ARG A 356 -5.51 25.16 -11.24
C ARG A 356 -6.04 24.02 -12.10
N GLY A 357 -5.52 22.81 -11.90
CA GLY A 357 -5.90 21.61 -12.65
C GLY A 357 -6.55 20.59 -11.73
N LYS A 358 -7.82 20.28 -11.94
CA LYS A 358 -8.52 19.20 -11.20
C LYS A 358 -8.44 17.89 -11.97
N VAL A 359 -8.06 16.82 -11.29
CA VAL A 359 -8.00 15.48 -11.90
C VAL A 359 -9.40 14.85 -11.87
N GLU A 360 -9.91 14.48 -13.03
CA GLU A 360 -11.19 13.78 -13.19
C GLU A 360 -10.99 12.38 -13.78
N ASN A 361 -11.76 11.39 -13.31
CA ASN A 361 -11.72 10.01 -13.80
C ASN A 361 -13.08 9.55 -14.32
N THR A 362 -13.09 8.78 -15.41
CA THR A 362 -14.28 8.08 -15.91
C THR A 362 -14.18 6.58 -15.62
N LEU A 363 -15.09 6.06 -14.80
CA LEU A 363 -15.17 4.62 -14.46
C LEU A 363 -16.04 3.84 -15.46
N HIS A 364 -15.56 2.67 -15.89
CA HIS A 364 -16.33 1.71 -16.68
C HIS A 364 -17.27 0.88 -15.79
N ARG A 365 -18.53 0.71 -16.21
CA ARG A 365 -19.60 0.08 -15.40
C ARG A 365 -19.78 -1.41 -15.73
N MET A 366 -20.14 -2.19 -14.71
CA MET A 366 -20.47 -3.62 -14.80
C MET A 366 -21.60 -3.90 -15.80
N SER A 367 -21.50 -5.02 -16.51
CA SER A 367 -22.55 -5.51 -17.39
C SER A 367 -23.56 -6.39 -16.63
N TRP A 368 -24.73 -6.63 -17.24
CA TRP A 368 -25.73 -7.54 -16.67
C TRP A 368 -25.24 -9.00 -16.58
N LEU A 369 -24.31 -9.41 -17.45
CA LEU A 369 -23.68 -10.74 -17.39
C LEU A 369 -22.83 -10.89 -16.14
N ASP A 370 -22.13 -9.83 -15.73
CA ASP A 370 -21.31 -9.84 -14.51
C ASP A 370 -22.20 -10.03 -13.27
N MET A 371 -23.32 -9.30 -13.23
CA MET A 371 -24.33 -9.42 -12.17
C MET A 371 -24.93 -10.83 -12.10
N LEU A 372 -25.18 -11.47 -13.24
CA LEU A 372 -25.68 -12.84 -13.29
C LEU A 372 -24.68 -13.83 -12.67
N VAL A 373 -23.40 -13.74 -13.04
CA VAL A 373 -22.34 -14.63 -12.51
C VAL A 373 -22.20 -14.47 -10.99
N ILE A 374 -22.18 -13.23 -10.49
CA ILE A 374 -22.10 -12.95 -9.06
C ILE A 374 -23.34 -13.48 -8.31
N THR A 375 -24.52 -13.31 -8.89
CA THR A 375 -25.77 -13.82 -8.31
C THR A 375 -25.75 -15.36 -8.21
N LEU A 376 -25.31 -16.05 -9.26
CA LEU A 376 -25.17 -17.51 -9.26
C LEU A 376 -24.16 -17.99 -8.20
N TYR A 377 -23.05 -17.26 -8.03
CA TYR A 377 -22.07 -17.54 -6.98
C TYR A 377 -22.72 -17.45 -5.58
N PHE A 378 -23.42 -16.36 -5.24
CA PHE A 378 -24.07 -16.24 -3.93
C PHE A 378 -25.18 -17.27 -3.70
N LEU A 379 -25.97 -17.58 -4.73
CA LEU A 379 -26.98 -18.64 -4.66
C LEU A 379 -26.36 -20.00 -4.35
N SER A 380 -25.19 -20.31 -4.93
CA SER A 380 -24.47 -21.56 -4.64
C SER A 380 -24.02 -21.64 -3.19
N LEU A 381 -23.52 -20.54 -2.60
CA LEU A 381 -23.11 -20.50 -1.19
C LEU A 381 -24.31 -20.64 -0.25
N ALA A 382 -25.39 -19.91 -0.53
CA ALA A 382 -26.62 -20.00 0.26
C ALA A 382 -27.19 -21.42 0.24
N TRP A 383 -27.15 -22.08 -0.93
CA TRP A 383 -27.58 -23.47 -1.09
C TRP A 383 -26.72 -24.45 -0.28
N ILE A 384 -25.39 -24.33 -0.32
CA ILE A 384 -24.47 -25.17 0.48
C ILE A 384 -24.72 -24.96 1.98
N GLY A 385 -24.81 -23.71 2.43
CA GLY A 385 -25.09 -23.37 3.83
C GLY A 385 -26.41 -23.97 4.32
N TRP A 386 -27.48 -23.81 3.53
CA TRP A 386 -28.78 -24.42 3.83
C TRP A 386 -28.73 -25.94 3.84
N TYR A 387 -28.08 -26.57 2.86
CA TYR A 387 -27.98 -28.03 2.77
C TYR A 387 -27.30 -28.64 4.01
N PHE A 388 -26.18 -28.07 4.45
CA PHE A 388 -25.42 -28.57 5.61
C PHE A 388 -26.01 -28.15 6.96
N SER A 389 -26.83 -27.09 7.01
CA SER A 389 -27.54 -26.70 8.24
C SER A 389 -28.43 -27.82 8.80
N ARG A 390 -29.00 -28.65 7.91
CA ARG A 390 -29.84 -29.82 8.26
C ARG A 390 -29.07 -30.94 8.95
N LYS A 391 -27.73 -30.94 8.89
CA LYS A 391 -26.85 -31.96 9.46
C LYS A 391 -26.31 -31.60 10.85
N GLN A 392 -26.51 -30.37 11.31
CA GLN A 392 -25.93 -29.86 12.57
C GLN A 392 -26.81 -30.22 13.78
N LYS A 393 -26.55 -31.39 14.40
CA LYS A 393 -27.33 -31.90 15.54
C LYS A 393 -26.60 -31.86 16.89
N SER A 394 -25.27 -31.76 16.88
CA SER A 394 -24.42 -31.77 18.08
C SER A 394 -23.27 -30.76 17.97
N THR A 395 -22.58 -30.47 19.08
CA THR A 395 -21.36 -29.64 19.03
C THR A 395 -20.22 -30.31 18.27
N GLY A 396 -20.16 -31.64 18.28
CA GLY A 396 -19.21 -32.42 17.48
C GLY A 396 -19.46 -32.29 15.98
N ASP A 397 -20.73 -32.25 15.54
CA ASP A 397 -21.07 -31.96 14.14
C ASP A 397 -20.68 -30.52 13.78
N TYR A 398 -20.99 -29.56 14.66
CA TYR A 398 -20.77 -28.14 14.40
C TYR A 398 -19.28 -27.76 14.32
N PHE A 399 -18.41 -28.34 15.17
CA PHE A 399 -16.99 -28.00 15.23
C PHE A 399 -16.04 -28.99 14.54
N LYS A 400 -16.38 -30.29 14.48
CA LYS A 400 -15.52 -31.33 13.89
C LYS A 400 -16.11 -31.98 12.63
N GLY A 401 -17.34 -31.66 12.24
CA GLY A 401 -18.01 -32.25 11.07
C GLY A 401 -18.19 -33.77 11.19
N GLY A 402 -18.18 -34.29 12.41
CA GLY A 402 -18.28 -35.71 12.72
C GLY A 402 -17.26 -36.62 12.03
N GLY A 403 -16.10 -36.10 11.60
CA GLY A 403 -15.06 -36.88 10.92
C GLY A 403 -15.34 -37.20 9.44
N ARG A 404 -16.49 -36.76 8.90
CA ARG A 404 -17.03 -37.24 7.62
C ARG A 404 -16.42 -36.58 6.39
N ILE A 405 -15.56 -35.58 6.56
CA ILE A 405 -15.10 -34.76 5.44
C ILE A 405 -14.00 -35.51 4.65
N PRO A 406 -14.12 -35.63 3.31
CA PRO A 406 -13.09 -36.23 2.49
C PRO A 406 -11.76 -35.47 2.53
N TRP A 407 -10.64 -36.18 2.47
CA TRP A 407 -9.30 -35.60 2.59
C TRP A 407 -9.00 -34.50 1.55
N PHE A 408 -9.49 -34.63 0.33
CA PHE A 408 -9.22 -33.64 -0.73
C PHE A 408 -9.98 -32.33 -0.50
N VAL A 409 -11.20 -32.40 0.05
CA VAL A 409 -11.99 -31.22 0.44
C VAL A 409 -11.31 -30.52 1.61
N VAL A 410 -10.84 -31.29 2.60
CA VAL A 410 -10.02 -30.75 3.69
C VAL A 410 -8.75 -30.08 3.16
N GLY A 411 -8.07 -30.70 2.20
CA GLY A 411 -6.88 -30.12 1.56
C GLY A 411 -7.16 -28.79 0.84
N LEU A 412 -8.23 -28.73 0.05
CA LEU A 412 -8.69 -27.50 -0.61
C LEU A 412 -9.07 -26.43 0.42
N SER A 413 -9.70 -26.82 1.52
CA SER A 413 -10.11 -25.91 2.59
C SER A 413 -8.93 -25.36 3.41
N ILE A 414 -7.92 -26.18 3.73
CA ILE A 414 -6.64 -25.72 4.29
C ILE A 414 -6.00 -24.69 3.34
N PHE A 415 -5.98 -25.01 2.05
CA PHE A 415 -5.43 -24.14 1.02
C PHE A 415 -6.20 -22.82 0.90
N GLY A 416 -7.53 -22.84 0.78
CA GLY A 416 -8.38 -21.65 0.72
C GLY A 416 -8.26 -20.76 1.96
N THR A 417 -8.12 -21.35 3.15
CA THR A 417 -7.87 -20.59 4.39
C THR A 417 -6.52 -19.88 4.38
N SER A 418 -5.54 -20.48 3.72
CA SER A 418 -4.20 -19.90 3.57
C SER A 418 -4.19 -18.86 2.44
N LEU A 419 -4.97 -19.08 1.38
CA LEU A 419 -5.14 -18.23 0.22
C LEU A 419 -6.21 -17.16 0.49
N SER A 420 -5.84 -16.13 1.24
CA SER A 420 -6.74 -15.04 1.59
C SER A 420 -6.90 -14.00 0.47
N ALA A 421 -7.86 -13.09 0.64
CA ALA A 421 -7.96 -11.86 -0.16
C ALA A 421 -6.65 -11.08 -0.28
N ILE A 422 -5.82 -11.14 0.78
CA ILE A 422 -4.51 -10.49 0.77
C ILE A 422 -3.62 -11.11 -0.31
N THR A 423 -3.58 -12.44 -0.40
CA THR A 423 -2.78 -13.13 -1.42
C THR A 423 -3.28 -12.82 -2.83
N PHE A 424 -4.59 -12.71 -3.01
CA PHE A 424 -5.19 -12.43 -4.32
C PHE A 424 -4.81 -11.06 -4.89
N MET A 425 -4.62 -10.04 -4.05
CA MET A 425 -4.34 -8.66 -4.51
C MET A 425 -2.89 -8.24 -4.27
N ALA A 426 -2.38 -8.44 -3.05
CA ALA A 426 -1.05 -7.97 -2.68
C ALA A 426 0.07 -8.72 -3.41
N ILE A 427 -0.09 -10.01 -3.73
CA ILE A 427 0.95 -10.77 -4.44
C ILE A 427 1.10 -10.34 -5.91
N PRO A 428 0.02 -10.26 -6.71
CA PRO A 428 0.12 -9.66 -8.04
C PRO A 428 0.66 -8.22 -7.99
N ALA A 429 0.21 -7.39 -7.04
CA ALA A 429 0.73 -6.02 -6.88
C ALA A 429 2.24 -6.01 -6.56
N LYS A 430 2.70 -6.88 -5.67
CA LYS A 430 4.11 -7.01 -5.33
C LYS A 430 4.96 -7.46 -6.51
N ALA A 431 4.51 -8.48 -7.25
CA ALA A 431 5.21 -8.96 -8.45
C ALA A 431 5.17 -7.95 -9.61
N TYR A 432 4.11 -7.15 -9.70
CA TYR A 432 4.02 -6.01 -10.62
C TYR A 432 5.08 -4.96 -10.28
N ALA A 433 5.18 -4.57 -9.01
CA ALA A 433 6.10 -3.54 -8.52
C ALA A 433 7.57 -3.98 -8.54
N THR A 434 7.83 -5.24 -8.20
CA THR A 434 9.18 -5.78 -7.99
C THR A 434 9.45 -6.99 -8.89
N ASP A 435 9.50 -8.18 -8.31
CA ASP A 435 9.91 -9.43 -8.92
C ASP A 435 9.30 -10.65 -8.18
N TRP A 436 9.92 -11.83 -8.30
CA TRP A 436 9.48 -13.09 -7.68
C TRP A 436 10.20 -13.42 -6.37
N SER A 437 10.90 -12.46 -5.74
CA SER A 437 11.64 -12.67 -4.49
C SER A 437 10.81 -13.21 -3.33
N TYR A 438 9.51 -12.89 -3.29
CA TYR A 438 8.58 -13.37 -2.27
C TYR A 438 7.93 -14.73 -2.63
N LEU A 439 8.22 -15.32 -3.79
CA LEU A 439 7.60 -16.58 -4.23
C LEU A 439 7.85 -17.72 -3.22
N LEU A 440 9.09 -17.81 -2.73
CA LEU A 440 9.48 -18.82 -1.75
C LEU A 440 8.82 -18.61 -0.40
N PHE A 441 8.39 -17.38 -0.07
CA PHE A 441 7.63 -17.13 1.15
C PHE A 441 6.29 -17.88 1.11
N ASN A 442 5.56 -17.76 -0.01
CA ASN A 442 4.26 -18.41 -0.20
C ASN A 442 4.38 -19.92 -0.45
N ALA A 443 5.36 -20.36 -1.26
CA ALA A 443 5.56 -21.78 -1.55
C ALA A 443 6.28 -22.55 -0.42
N GLY A 444 6.80 -21.85 0.59
CA GLY A 444 7.66 -22.43 1.63
C GLY A 444 6.99 -23.44 2.56
N ILE A 445 5.67 -23.62 2.50
CA ILE A 445 4.97 -24.71 3.19
C ILE A 445 5.58 -26.08 2.88
N ILE A 446 6.10 -26.30 1.68
CA ILE A 446 6.75 -27.56 1.28
C ILE A 446 7.91 -27.92 2.19
N LEU A 447 8.65 -26.93 2.69
CA LEU A 447 9.78 -27.11 3.60
C LEU A 447 9.32 -27.63 4.97
N VAL A 448 8.09 -27.32 5.35
CA VAL A 448 7.55 -27.58 6.70
C VAL A 448 6.58 -28.76 6.72
N VAL A 449 6.00 -29.15 5.58
CA VAL A 449 5.06 -30.28 5.45
C VAL A 449 5.54 -31.58 6.10
N PRO A 450 6.81 -32.03 5.92
CA PRO A 450 7.30 -33.24 6.60
C PRO A 450 7.20 -33.15 8.12
N LEU A 451 7.49 -31.98 8.69
CA LEU A 451 7.37 -31.72 10.12
C LEU A 451 5.91 -31.78 10.59
N ILE A 452 5.00 -31.12 9.86
CA ILE A 452 3.57 -31.11 10.22
C ILE A 452 2.97 -32.51 10.16
N VAL A 453 3.23 -33.24 9.08
CA VAL A 453 2.69 -34.58 8.84
C VAL A 453 3.31 -35.64 9.76
N GLY A 454 4.61 -35.52 10.04
CA GLY A 454 5.36 -36.45 10.88
C GLY A 454 5.14 -36.23 12.38
N ILE A 455 4.93 -34.99 12.81
CA ILE A 455 4.93 -34.62 14.24
C ILE A 455 3.59 -34.05 14.69
N PHE A 456 3.11 -32.96 14.11
CA PHE A 456 1.94 -32.23 14.62
C PHE A 456 0.62 -33.01 14.44
N ILE A 457 0.37 -33.55 13.24
CA ILE A 457 -0.89 -34.28 12.96
C ILE A 457 -1.06 -35.50 13.87
N PRO A 458 -0.07 -36.42 13.98
CA PRO A 458 -0.20 -37.58 14.85
C PRO A 458 -0.39 -37.17 16.31
N PHE A 459 0.30 -36.11 16.73
CA PHE A 459 0.23 -35.60 18.08
C PHE A 459 -1.19 -35.11 18.46
N PHE A 460 -1.77 -34.19 17.68
CA PHE A 460 -3.12 -33.69 17.96
C PHE A 460 -4.20 -34.77 17.84
N ARG A 461 -4.07 -35.68 16.88
CA ARG A 461 -5.05 -36.77 16.71
C ARG A 461 -4.99 -37.80 17.83
N GLN A 462 -3.79 -38.09 18.36
CA GLN A 462 -3.64 -38.99 19.52
C GLN A 462 -4.22 -38.38 20.81
N LEU A 463 -4.10 -37.07 20.99
CA LEU A 463 -4.68 -36.38 22.15
C LEU A 463 -6.21 -36.23 22.08
N ASN A 464 -6.80 -36.41 20.88
CA ASN A 464 -8.24 -36.27 20.61
C ASN A 464 -8.84 -34.95 21.14
N VAL A 465 -8.04 -33.88 21.11
CA VAL A 465 -8.46 -32.53 21.53
C VAL A 465 -9.45 -31.93 20.54
N THR A 466 -10.14 -30.87 20.93
CA THR A 466 -10.97 -30.04 20.04
C THR A 466 -10.23 -28.78 19.62
N THR A 467 -9.42 -28.21 20.52
CA THR A 467 -8.54 -27.07 20.22
C THR A 467 -7.07 -27.43 20.35
N ALA A 468 -6.21 -26.74 19.61
CA ALA A 468 -4.76 -26.84 19.78
C ALA A 468 -4.33 -26.47 21.21
N TYR A 469 -5.05 -25.56 21.85
CA TYR A 469 -4.70 -25.00 23.16
C TYR A 469 -5.00 -25.94 24.34
N GLU A 470 -5.88 -26.94 24.16
CA GLU A 470 -6.05 -28.03 25.13
C GLU A 470 -4.74 -28.72 25.46
N TYR A 471 -3.88 -28.90 24.47
CA TYR A 471 -2.55 -29.46 24.68
C TYR A 471 -1.71 -28.60 25.63
N LEU A 472 -1.76 -27.28 25.53
CA LEU A 472 -0.98 -26.40 26.41
C LEU A 472 -1.41 -26.50 27.87
N GLU A 473 -2.68 -26.80 28.14
CA GLU A 473 -3.13 -27.09 29.50
C GLU A 473 -2.58 -28.42 30.01
N LEU A 474 -2.65 -29.48 29.20
CA LEU A 474 -2.07 -30.77 29.56
C LEU A 474 -0.56 -30.64 29.81
N ARG A 475 0.12 -29.83 29.00
CA ARG A 475 1.57 -29.65 29.06
C ARG A 475 2.04 -28.72 30.17
N PHE A 476 1.27 -27.68 30.47
CA PHE A 476 1.66 -26.65 31.43
C PHE A 476 0.57 -26.45 32.47
N ASN A 477 -0.44 -25.60 32.20
CA ASN A 477 -1.58 -25.37 33.08
C ASN A 477 -2.75 -24.68 32.38
N SER A 478 -3.88 -24.58 33.08
CA SER A 478 -5.10 -23.95 32.60
C SER A 478 -4.94 -22.47 32.22
N LEU A 479 -4.08 -21.73 32.92
CA LEU A 479 -3.86 -20.30 32.70
C LEU A 479 -3.23 -20.06 31.32
N ILE A 480 -2.19 -20.83 30.98
CA ILE A 480 -1.50 -20.72 29.68
C ILE A 480 -2.47 -21.00 28.53
N ARG A 481 -3.32 -22.04 28.66
CA ARG A 481 -4.37 -22.33 27.67
C ARG A 481 -5.30 -21.13 27.44
N ILE A 482 -5.80 -20.50 28.52
CA ILE A 482 -6.72 -19.35 28.42
C ILE A 482 -6.02 -18.15 27.77
N ILE A 483 -4.80 -17.81 28.20
CA ILE A 483 -4.03 -16.70 27.63
C ILE A 483 -3.81 -16.92 26.13
N CYS A 484 -3.38 -18.12 25.73
CA CYS A 484 -3.13 -18.44 24.33
C CYS A 484 -4.40 -18.45 23.49
N SER A 485 -5.51 -18.97 24.03
CA SER A 485 -6.81 -18.94 23.37
C SER A 485 -7.32 -17.50 23.17
N ILE A 486 -7.18 -16.63 24.18
CA ILE A 486 -7.54 -15.21 24.05
C ILE A 486 -6.68 -14.52 23.01
N ALA A 487 -5.35 -14.72 23.05
CA ALA A 487 -4.43 -14.15 22.07
C ALA A 487 -4.80 -14.58 20.63
N PHE A 488 -5.17 -15.84 20.44
CA PHE A 488 -5.67 -16.34 19.16
C PHE A 488 -6.98 -15.69 18.74
N ILE A 489 -7.97 -15.57 19.64
CA ILE A 489 -9.26 -14.93 19.32
C ILE A 489 -9.05 -13.46 18.94
N LEU A 490 -8.19 -12.72 19.67
CA LEU A 490 -7.83 -11.34 19.36
C LEU A 490 -7.15 -11.22 17.99
N PHE A 491 -6.18 -12.09 17.70
CA PHE A 491 -5.53 -12.18 16.40
C PHE A 491 -6.57 -12.39 15.29
N GLN A 492 -7.53 -13.30 15.52
CA GLN A 492 -8.53 -13.62 14.53
C GLN A 492 -9.48 -12.44 14.26
N MET A 493 -9.83 -11.65 15.27
CA MET A 493 -10.62 -10.42 15.07
C MET A 493 -9.88 -9.39 14.21
N GLY A 494 -8.58 -9.19 14.45
CA GLY A 494 -7.75 -8.33 13.61
C GLY A 494 -7.64 -8.84 12.17
N ARG A 495 -7.43 -10.14 12.00
CA ARG A 495 -7.39 -10.79 10.68
C ARG A 495 -8.70 -10.60 9.91
N MET A 496 -9.85 -10.75 10.57
CA MET A 496 -11.16 -10.53 9.94
C MET A 496 -11.32 -9.10 9.43
N ALA A 497 -10.88 -8.10 10.19
CA ALA A 497 -10.94 -6.70 9.76
C ALA A 497 -10.11 -6.45 8.50
N VAL A 498 -8.84 -6.87 8.50
CA VAL A 498 -7.94 -6.73 7.35
C VAL A 498 -8.48 -7.41 6.10
N VAL A 499 -8.98 -8.65 6.25
CA VAL A 499 -9.50 -9.45 5.15
C VAL A 499 -10.79 -8.88 4.56
N LEU A 500 -11.60 -8.16 5.33
CA LEU A 500 -12.81 -7.48 4.85
C LEU A 500 -12.52 -6.12 4.19
N LEU A 501 -11.55 -5.35 4.70
CA LEU A 501 -11.26 -4.01 4.18
C LEU A 501 -10.63 -4.08 2.78
N LEU A 502 -9.60 -4.90 2.61
CA LEU A 502 -8.83 -4.96 1.35
C LEU A 502 -9.73 -5.18 0.11
N PRO A 503 -10.56 -6.26 0.05
CA PRO A 503 -11.48 -6.47 -1.06
C PRO A 503 -12.54 -5.39 -1.22
N SER A 504 -12.91 -4.71 -0.13
CA SER A 504 -13.91 -3.63 -0.19
C SER A 504 -13.37 -2.40 -0.89
N ILE A 505 -12.08 -2.07 -0.70
CA ILE A 505 -11.38 -1.03 -1.46
C ILE A 505 -11.34 -1.41 -2.94
N ALA A 506 -10.92 -2.64 -3.25
CA ALA A 506 -10.91 -3.15 -4.61
C ALA A 506 -12.31 -3.13 -5.28
N LEU A 507 -13.35 -3.54 -4.55
CA LEU A 507 -14.72 -3.48 -5.03
C LEU A 507 -15.19 -2.05 -5.24
N ASN A 508 -14.83 -1.11 -4.37
CA ASN A 508 -15.14 0.30 -4.57
C ASN A 508 -14.55 0.83 -5.89
N VAL A 509 -13.29 0.49 -6.20
CA VAL A 509 -12.65 0.86 -7.47
C VAL A 509 -13.37 0.25 -8.67
N VAL A 510 -13.85 -0.99 -8.56
CA VAL A 510 -14.46 -1.72 -9.67
C VAL A 510 -15.94 -1.38 -9.89
N THR A 511 -16.71 -1.25 -8.82
CA THR A 511 -18.17 -1.11 -8.87
C THR A 511 -18.67 0.28 -8.50
N GLY A 512 -17.82 1.11 -7.85
CA GLY A 512 -18.21 2.37 -7.24
C GLY A 512 -19.03 2.22 -5.96
N PHE A 513 -19.20 1.00 -5.43
CA PHE A 513 -19.95 0.78 -4.19
C PHE A 513 -19.17 1.33 -3.00
N ASP A 514 -19.90 1.95 -2.08
CA ASP A 514 -19.33 2.42 -0.82
C ASP A 514 -18.59 1.29 -0.08
N ILE A 515 -17.42 1.61 0.47
CA ILE A 515 -16.54 0.64 1.14
C ILE A 515 -17.27 -0.02 2.32
N PHE A 516 -18.06 0.74 3.09
CA PHE A 516 -18.81 0.18 4.22
C PHE A 516 -19.92 -0.75 3.72
N LEU A 517 -20.59 -0.44 2.62
CA LEU A 517 -21.55 -1.37 2.02
C LEU A 517 -20.90 -2.70 1.62
N CYS A 518 -19.71 -2.67 1.01
CA CYS A 518 -18.95 -3.86 0.64
C CYS A 518 -18.56 -4.71 1.86
N ILE A 519 -18.03 -4.07 2.92
CA ILE A 519 -17.69 -4.75 4.18
C ILE A 519 -18.93 -5.42 4.79
N GLY A 520 -20.03 -4.69 4.88
CA GLY A 520 -21.29 -5.17 5.47
C GLY A 520 -21.85 -6.37 4.71
N LEU A 521 -21.89 -6.30 3.38
CA LEU A 521 -22.41 -7.38 2.54
C LEU A 521 -21.57 -8.65 2.66
N MET A 522 -20.24 -8.53 2.61
CA MET A 522 -19.33 -9.68 2.80
C MET A 522 -19.46 -10.29 4.19
N GLY A 523 -19.42 -9.44 5.21
CA GLY A 523 -19.47 -9.85 6.61
C GLY A 523 -20.76 -10.59 6.95
N VAL A 524 -21.92 -9.99 6.63
CA VAL A 524 -23.23 -10.55 6.97
C VAL A 524 -23.50 -11.86 6.23
N LEU A 525 -23.19 -11.92 4.93
CA LEU A 525 -23.41 -13.14 4.15
C LEU A 525 -22.52 -14.30 4.63
N SER A 526 -21.24 -14.00 4.91
CA SER A 526 -20.32 -15.02 5.41
C SER A 526 -20.66 -15.49 6.82
N LEU A 527 -21.10 -14.57 7.67
CA LEU A 527 -21.62 -14.90 9.00
C LEU A 527 -22.85 -15.80 8.91
N ALA A 528 -23.80 -15.50 8.02
CA ALA A 528 -25.04 -16.27 7.88
C ALA A 528 -24.78 -17.74 7.54
N TYR A 529 -24.00 -18.05 6.51
CA TYR A 529 -23.74 -19.45 6.13
C TYR A 529 -22.87 -20.18 7.18
N THR A 530 -21.95 -19.48 7.83
CA THR A 530 -21.10 -20.05 8.89
C THR A 530 -21.93 -20.41 10.11
N LEU A 531 -22.84 -19.53 10.51
CA LEU A 531 -23.75 -19.74 11.63
C LEU A 531 -24.67 -20.95 11.40
N MET A 532 -25.24 -21.04 10.19
CA MET A 532 -26.18 -22.10 9.82
C MET A 532 -25.51 -23.47 9.71
N GLY A 533 -24.35 -23.53 9.04
CA GLY A 533 -23.80 -24.79 8.53
C GLY A 533 -22.64 -25.39 9.32
N GLY A 534 -22.02 -24.65 10.26
CA GLY A 534 -20.88 -25.14 11.03
C GLY A 534 -19.66 -25.49 10.15
N ILE A 535 -18.71 -26.26 10.69
CA ILE A 535 -17.45 -26.54 10.00
C ILE A 535 -17.64 -27.31 8.68
N GLU A 536 -18.68 -28.13 8.55
CA GLU A 536 -18.96 -28.84 7.29
C GLU A 536 -19.28 -27.85 6.16
N ALA A 537 -20.16 -26.88 6.39
CA ALA A 537 -20.47 -25.88 5.38
C ALA A 537 -19.26 -25.00 5.07
N VAL A 538 -18.49 -24.60 6.09
CA VAL A 538 -17.26 -23.83 5.90
C VAL A 538 -16.32 -24.59 4.96
N VAL A 539 -15.98 -25.84 5.27
CA VAL A 539 -15.01 -26.60 4.48
C VAL A 539 -15.47 -26.86 3.03
N TRP A 540 -16.77 -27.09 2.80
CA TRP A 540 -17.30 -27.29 1.45
C TRP A 540 -17.44 -26.00 0.64
N THR A 541 -17.86 -24.90 1.26
CA THR A 541 -17.89 -23.59 0.59
C THR A 541 -16.50 -23.14 0.20
N GLU A 542 -15.50 -23.36 1.06
CA GLU A 542 -14.11 -23.04 0.76
C GLU A 542 -13.54 -23.86 -0.40
N ALA A 543 -13.87 -25.15 -0.49
CA ALA A 543 -13.43 -25.97 -1.61
C ALA A 543 -13.97 -25.46 -2.96
N LEU A 544 -15.24 -25.00 -2.98
CA LEU A 544 -15.82 -24.32 -4.15
C LEU A 544 -15.12 -22.99 -4.43
N GLN A 545 -14.89 -22.19 -3.38
CA GLN A 545 -14.27 -20.86 -3.45
C GLN A 545 -12.85 -20.91 -4.03
N VAL A 546 -12.06 -21.94 -3.68
CA VAL A 546 -10.74 -22.17 -4.29
C VAL A 546 -10.84 -22.36 -5.80
N VAL A 547 -11.82 -23.13 -6.28
CA VAL A 547 -12.00 -23.36 -7.72
C VAL A 547 -12.40 -22.06 -8.44
N VAL A 548 -13.34 -21.30 -7.86
CA VAL A 548 -13.77 -20.00 -8.40
C VAL A 548 -12.60 -19.02 -8.46
N LEU A 549 -11.82 -18.95 -7.38
CA LEU A 549 -10.66 -18.06 -7.24
C LEU A 549 -9.54 -18.38 -8.23
N LEU A 550 -9.12 -19.64 -8.33
CA LEU A 550 -8.09 -20.05 -9.30
C LEU A 550 -8.60 -19.91 -10.74
N GLY A 551 -9.88 -20.20 -10.99
CA GLY A 551 -10.50 -19.98 -12.30
C GLY A 551 -10.49 -18.51 -12.71
N ALA A 552 -10.84 -17.61 -11.79
CA ALA A 552 -10.74 -16.17 -12.00
C ALA A 552 -9.30 -15.73 -12.32
N ALA A 553 -8.33 -16.19 -11.55
CA ALA A 553 -6.91 -15.88 -11.77
C ALA A 553 -6.42 -16.35 -13.15
N ILE A 554 -6.76 -17.57 -13.57
CA ILE A 554 -6.44 -18.08 -14.91
C ILE A 554 -7.11 -17.22 -16.00
N ALA A 555 -8.39 -16.88 -15.83
CA ALA A 555 -9.12 -16.06 -16.80
C ALA A 555 -8.50 -14.68 -17.00
N VAL A 556 -8.03 -14.03 -15.93
CA VAL A 556 -7.29 -12.76 -15.99
C VAL A 556 -5.99 -12.94 -16.79
N GLY A 557 -5.19 -13.98 -16.48
CA GLY A 557 -3.93 -14.22 -17.18
C GLY A 557 -4.10 -14.45 -18.68
N CYS A 558 -5.12 -15.23 -19.06
CA CYS A 558 -5.49 -15.45 -20.45
C CYS A 558 -5.99 -14.16 -21.13
N SER A 559 -6.75 -13.33 -20.42
CA SER A 559 -7.22 -12.03 -20.93
C SER A 559 -6.07 -11.07 -21.18
N ILE A 560 -5.08 -10.99 -20.29
CA ILE A 560 -3.89 -10.16 -20.50
C ILE A 560 -3.13 -10.65 -21.73
N ALA A 561 -2.87 -11.96 -21.83
CA ALA A 561 -2.19 -12.55 -22.97
C ALA A 561 -2.94 -12.28 -24.29
N SER A 562 -4.27 -12.30 -24.30
CA SER A 562 -5.04 -12.02 -25.53
C SER A 562 -4.92 -10.58 -26.04
N GLN A 563 -4.44 -9.65 -25.22
CA GLN A 563 -4.30 -8.22 -25.53
C GLN A 563 -2.85 -7.80 -25.85
N LEU A 564 -1.95 -8.78 -25.97
CA LEU A 564 -0.54 -8.57 -26.30
C LEU A 564 -0.20 -9.26 -27.63
N PRO A 565 0.74 -8.72 -28.43
CA PRO A 565 1.02 -9.22 -29.79
C PRO A 565 1.26 -10.73 -29.91
N ASP A 566 2.13 -11.31 -29.08
CA ASP A 566 2.42 -12.77 -29.05
C ASP A 566 1.88 -13.45 -27.78
N GLY A 567 0.93 -12.79 -27.11
CA GLY A 567 0.37 -13.19 -25.82
C GLY A 567 1.40 -13.60 -24.77
N PHE A 568 1.37 -14.87 -24.36
CA PHE A 568 2.29 -15.39 -23.35
C PHE A 568 3.77 -15.26 -23.75
N GLY A 569 4.09 -15.31 -25.05
CA GLY A 569 5.45 -15.12 -25.54
C GLY A 569 5.99 -13.72 -25.23
N THR A 570 5.20 -12.68 -25.49
CA THR A 570 5.54 -11.30 -25.15
C THR A 570 5.73 -11.13 -23.64
N ILE A 571 4.87 -11.73 -22.83
CA ILE A 571 4.97 -11.67 -21.36
C ILE A 571 6.31 -12.24 -20.89
N LEU A 572 6.64 -13.47 -21.30
CA LEU A 572 7.86 -14.15 -20.86
C LEU A 572 9.12 -13.42 -21.30
N CYS A 573 9.20 -12.99 -22.57
CA CYS A 573 10.37 -12.31 -23.12
C CYS A 573 10.59 -10.94 -22.46
N ALA A 574 9.55 -10.10 -22.36
CA ALA A 574 9.66 -8.77 -21.79
C ALA A 574 9.96 -8.82 -20.28
N ALA A 575 9.36 -9.77 -19.56
CA ALA A 575 9.58 -9.95 -18.13
C ALA A 575 10.99 -10.48 -17.82
N ALA A 576 11.48 -11.44 -18.61
CA ALA A 576 12.84 -11.97 -18.45
C ALA A 576 13.90 -10.90 -18.71
N ALA A 577 13.74 -10.09 -19.77
CA ALA A 577 14.63 -8.98 -20.07
C ALA A 577 14.65 -7.88 -18.97
N ALA A 578 13.59 -7.81 -18.15
CA ALA A 578 13.47 -6.89 -17.03
C ALA A 578 13.74 -7.55 -15.67
N GLU A 579 14.28 -8.78 -15.65
CA GLU A 579 14.61 -9.55 -14.44
C GLU A 579 13.43 -9.77 -13.46
N LYS A 580 12.18 -9.70 -13.95
CA LYS A 580 10.95 -9.86 -13.14
C LYS A 580 10.82 -11.24 -12.48
N PHE A 581 11.51 -12.25 -13.01
CA PHE A 581 11.52 -13.61 -12.47
C PHE A 581 12.60 -13.85 -11.39
N SER A 582 13.34 -12.81 -10.98
CA SER A 582 14.34 -12.91 -9.92
C SER A 582 13.70 -13.44 -8.62
N LEU A 583 14.35 -14.43 -7.99
CA LEU A 583 13.96 -14.95 -6.67
C LEU A 583 14.60 -14.16 -5.52
N GLY A 584 15.10 -12.96 -5.82
CA GLY A 584 15.76 -12.09 -4.86
C GLY A 584 17.26 -12.32 -4.77
N GLN A 585 17.91 -11.40 -4.07
CA GLN A 585 19.36 -11.39 -3.91
C GLN A 585 19.83 -12.50 -2.96
N THR A 586 21.03 -13.03 -3.20
CA THR A 586 21.59 -14.18 -2.48
C THR A 586 22.60 -13.82 -1.38
N PHE A 587 22.95 -12.53 -1.24
CA PHE A 587 23.81 -12.08 -0.14
C PHE A 587 23.08 -12.18 1.20
N PHE A 588 23.83 -12.40 2.27
CA PHE A 588 23.27 -12.58 3.61
C PHE A 588 23.01 -11.22 4.27
N ASP A 589 21.76 -10.76 4.21
CA ASP A 589 21.27 -9.58 4.93
C ASP A 589 19.82 -9.82 5.38
N LEU A 590 19.60 -9.78 6.70
CA LEU A 590 18.30 -10.01 7.34
C LEU A 590 17.44 -8.75 7.44
N ARG A 591 17.94 -7.57 7.04
CA ARG A 591 17.17 -6.31 6.96
C ARG A 591 16.45 -6.18 5.62
N GLN A 592 16.95 -6.85 4.60
CA GLN A 592 16.38 -6.86 3.24
C GLN A 592 15.65 -8.18 2.97
N PRO A 593 14.65 -8.20 2.05
CA PRO A 593 13.97 -9.42 1.64
C PRO A 593 14.83 -10.28 0.70
N THR A 594 16.05 -10.63 1.14
CA THR A 594 16.94 -11.57 0.46
C THR A 594 16.37 -12.99 0.51
N ILE A 595 16.92 -13.89 -0.31
CA ILE A 595 16.51 -15.31 -0.30
C ILE A 595 16.61 -15.93 1.10
N TRP A 596 17.61 -15.54 1.89
CA TRP A 596 17.81 -16.04 3.26
C TRP A 596 16.75 -15.53 4.21
N THR A 597 16.44 -14.22 4.17
CA THR A 597 15.35 -13.62 4.94
C THR A 597 14.03 -14.33 4.64
N VAL A 598 13.72 -14.53 3.37
CA VAL A 598 12.48 -15.18 2.92
C VAL A 598 12.41 -16.63 3.37
N LEU A 599 13.49 -17.41 3.20
CA LEU A 599 13.55 -18.82 3.59
C LEU A 599 13.45 -19.03 5.11
N ILE A 600 14.11 -18.18 5.90
CA ILE A 600 14.00 -18.26 7.36
C ILE A 600 12.57 -17.87 7.79
N ALA A 601 12.08 -16.73 7.29
CA ALA A 601 10.75 -16.24 7.61
C ALA A 601 9.65 -17.26 7.29
N THR A 602 9.73 -17.90 6.11
CA THR A 602 8.71 -18.85 5.69
C THR A 602 8.69 -20.11 6.55
N VAL A 603 9.84 -20.62 6.99
CA VAL A 603 9.89 -21.82 7.86
C VAL A 603 9.19 -21.55 9.18
N PHE A 604 9.56 -20.50 9.90
CA PHE A 604 8.95 -20.19 11.20
C PHE A 604 7.48 -19.79 11.10
N THR A 605 7.13 -19.02 10.06
CA THR A 605 5.74 -18.63 9.81
C THR A 605 4.88 -19.86 9.52
N ASN A 606 5.32 -20.76 8.64
CA ASN A 606 4.55 -21.96 8.31
C ASN A 606 4.49 -22.98 9.46
N ILE A 607 5.55 -23.13 10.27
CA ILE A 607 5.48 -23.96 11.49
C ILE A 607 4.41 -23.41 12.43
N THR A 608 4.37 -22.10 12.61
CA THR A 608 3.41 -21.44 13.49
C THR A 608 1.99 -21.60 12.95
N THR A 609 1.76 -21.26 11.69
CA THR A 609 0.44 -21.34 11.05
C THR A 609 -0.09 -22.77 11.02
N TYR A 610 0.68 -23.74 10.53
CA TYR A 610 0.18 -25.11 10.38
C TYR A 610 0.27 -25.92 11.69
N GLY A 611 1.14 -25.53 12.62
CA GLY A 611 1.34 -26.24 13.88
C GLY A 611 0.47 -25.74 15.03
N THR A 612 0.03 -24.49 15.01
CA THR A 612 -0.60 -23.85 16.19
C THR A 612 -1.90 -23.10 15.91
N ASP A 613 -2.11 -22.60 14.68
CA ASP A 613 -3.32 -21.85 14.33
C ASP A 613 -4.53 -22.79 14.33
N GLN A 614 -5.52 -22.50 15.16
CA GLN A 614 -6.73 -23.31 15.29
C GLN A 614 -7.51 -23.40 13.97
N THR A 615 -7.42 -22.41 13.07
CA THR A 615 -8.03 -22.50 11.74
C THR A 615 -7.47 -23.70 10.97
N ILE A 616 -6.19 -24.00 11.08
CA ILE A 616 -5.58 -25.13 10.39
C ILE A 616 -5.68 -26.41 11.22
N VAL A 617 -5.34 -26.35 12.52
CA VAL A 617 -5.32 -27.53 13.41
C VAL A 617 -6.69 -28.20 13.50
N GLN A 618 -7.78 -27.42 13.51
CA GLN A 618 -9.15 -27.95 13.54
C GLN A 618 -9.43 -28.88 12.34
N ARG A 619 -8.86 -28.59 11.16
CA ARG A 619 -9.05 -29.38 9.94
C ARG A 619 -8.36 -30.74 9.99
N TYR A 620 -7.33 -30.90 10.81
CA TYR A 620 -6.70 -32.20 11.03
C TYR A 620 -7.63 -33.16 11.77
N LEU A 621 -8.66 -32.65 12.43
CA LEU A 621 -9.60 -33.38 13.27
C LEU A 621 -10.95 -33.63 12.57
N THR A 622 -11.16 -33.12 11.36
CA THR A 622 -12.43 -33.27 10.61
C THR A 622 -12.47 -34.51 9.71
N THR A 623 -11.36 -35.26 9.61
CA THR A 623 -11.29 -36.53 8.87
C THR A 623 -11.32 -37.75 9.80
N ASN A 624 -11.87 -38.86 9.29
CA ASN A 624 -11.98 -40.12 10.03
C ASN A 624 -10.63 -40.76 10.41
N THR A 625 -9.57 -40.58 9.61
CA THR A 625 -8.27 -41.22 9.84
C THR A 625 -7.11 -40.23 9.80
N GLU A 626 -6.02 -40.56 10.48
CA GLU A 626 -4.76 -39.79 10.42
C GLU A 626 -4.20 -39.79 9.00
N HIS A 627 -4.26 -40.91 8.29
CA HIS A 627 -3.82 -40.99 6.89
C HIS A 627 -4.61 -40.04 5.98
N ALA A 628 -5.92 -39.90 6.18
CA ALA A 628 -6.74 -38.93 5.47
C ALA A 628 -6.34 -37.48 5.80
N ALA A 629 -6.09 -37.16 7.07
CA ALA A 629 -5.61 -35.82 7.47
C ALA A 629 -4.26 -35.48 6.80
N ARG A 630 -3.32 -36.45 6.77
CA ARG A 630 -2.03 -36.29 6.08
C ARG A 630 -2.20 -36.04 4.59
N LYS A 631 -3.06 -36.80 3.91
CA LYS A 631 -3.39 -36.57 2.49
C LYS A 631 -3.96 -35.16 2.25
N GLY A 632 -4.78 -34.65 3.17
CA GLY A 632 -5.27 -33.27 3.12
C GLY A 632 -4.14 -32.25 3.11
N VAL A 633 -3.17 -32.37 4.03
CA VAL A 633 -2.01 -31.46 4.08
C VAL A 633 -1.12 -31.58 2.84
N TYR A 634 -0.89 -32.79 2.33
CA TYR A 634 -0.17 -32.96 1.05
C TYR A 634 -0.89 -32.30 -0.12
N THR A 635 -2.22 -32.39 -0.17
CA THR A 635 -3.03 -31.72 -1.20
C THR A 635 -2.85 -30.21 -1.16
N ASN A 636 -2.91 -29.63 0.04
CA ASN A 636 -2.62 -28.21 0.24
C ASN A 636 -1.23 -27.83 -0.28
N ALA A 637 -0.20 -28.60 0.10
CA ALA A 637 1.18 -28.31 -0.30
C ALA A 637 1.37 -28.35 -1.82
N VAL A 638 0.80 -29.37 -2.48
CA VAL A 638 0.88 -29.52 -3.94
C VAL A 638 0.14 -28.39 -4.66
N LEU A 639 -1.02 -27.96 -4.16
CA LEU A 639 -1.78 -26.85 -4.75
C LEU A 639 -1.13 -25.48 -4.55
N THR A 640 -0.37 -25.31 -3.47
CA THR A 640 0.28 -24.04 -3.16
C THR A 640 1.32 -23.63 -4.21
N ILE A 641 2.02 -24.59 -4.81
CA ILE A 641 3.03 -24.34 -5.86
C ILE A 641 2.42 -23.68 -7.11
N PRO A 642 1.50 -24.34 -7.86
CA PRO A 642 0.95 -23.77 -9.07
C PRO A 642 0.15 -22.50 -8.80
N ALA A 643 -0.53 -22.40 -7.65
CA ALA A 643 -1.24 -21.18 -7.29
C ALA A 643 -0.28 -20.00 -7.05
N SER A 644 0.83 -20.22 -6.33
CA SER A 644 1.84 -19.17 -6.11
C SER A 644 2.43 -18.72 -7.44
N LEU A 645 2.83 -19.65 -8.30
CA LEU A 645 3.32 -19.34 -9.64
C LEU A 645 2.31 -18.52 -10.45
N LEU A 646 1.03 -18.89 -10.40
CA LEU A 646 -0.05 -18.18 -11.08
C LEU A 646 -0.19 -16.73 -10.59
N PHE A 647 -0.24 -16.48 -9.28
CA PHE A 647 -0.41 -15.12 -8.75
C PHE A 647 0.80 -14.22 -9.02
N PHE A 648 2.03 -14.74 -8.89
CA PHE A 648 3.23 -13.99 -9.26
C PHE A 648 3.30 -13.73 -10.77
N PHE A 649 2.93 -14.72 -11.59
CA PHE A 649 2.81 -14.57 -13.03
C PHE A 649 1.79 -13.50 -13.41
N LEU A 650 0.64 -13.42 -12.74
CA LEU A 650 -0.35 -12.37 -12.97
C LEU A 650 0.20 -10.96 -12.75
N GLY A 651 0.92 -10.74 -11.65
CA GLY A 651 1.57 -9.44 -11.40
C GLY A 651 2.59 -9.08 -12.47
N THR A 652 3.40 -10.06 -12.89
CA THR A 652 4.37 -9.89 -13.97
C THR A 652 3.67 -9.61 -15.32
N ALA A 653 2.57 -10.30 -15.61
CA ALA A 653 1.77 -10.10 -16.80
C ALA A 653 1.13 -8.71 -16.83
N LEU A 654 0.60 -8.22 -15.69
CA LEU A 654 0.10 -6.86 -15.55
C LEU A 654 1.19 -5.82 -15.81
N TRP A 655 2.42 -6.09 -15.35
CA TRP A 655 3.54 -5.18 -15.61
C TRP A 655 3.85 -5.09 -17.10
N VAL A 656 3.86 -6.22 -17.80
CA VAL A 656 4.04 -6.23 -19.25
C VAL A 656 2.87 -5.53 -19.94
N PHE A 657 1.63 -5.79 -19.52
CA PHE A 657 0.44 -5.13 -20.07
C PHE A 657 0.56 -3.61 -20.03
N TYR A 658 0.81 -3.03 -18.84
CA TYR A 658 0.94 -1.58 -18.71
C TYR A 658 2.24 -1.01 -19.30
N LYS A 659 3.26 -1.84 -19.54
CA LYS A 659 4.43 -1.43 -20.32
C LYS A 659 4.10 -1.23 -21.80
N TYR A 660 3.24 -2.07 -22.36
CA TYR A 660 2.79 -1.97 -23.76
C TYR A 660 1.61 -1.00 -23.94
N HIS A 661 0.79 -0.82 -22.90
CA HIS A 661 -0.39 0.05 -22.89
C HIS A 661 -0.30 1.08 -21.74
N PRO A 662 0.69 1.98 -21.74
CA PRO A 662 0.93 2.89 -20.62
C PRO A 662 -0.20 3.91 -20.40
N SER A 663 -1.00 4.21 -21.43
CA SER A 663 -2.15 5.11 -21.32
C SER A 663 -3.38 4.49 -20.65
N GLU A 664 -3.40 3.18 -20.38
CA GLU A 664 -4.47 2.50 -19.65
C GLU A 664 -4.30 2.58 -18.12
N LEU A 665 -3.14 3.06 -17.66
CA LEU A 665 -2.79 3.09 -16.25
C LEU A 665 -3.20 4.41 -15.61
N SER A 666 -4.16 4.37 -14.70
CA SER A 666 -4.72 5.59 -14.12
C SER A 666 -3.82 6.24 -13.06
N VAL A 667 -3.82 7.57 -13.05
CA VAL A 667 -3.15 8.40 -12.03
C VAL A 667 -3.87 8.40 -10.69
N SER A 668 -5.10 7.88 -10.64
CA SER A 668 -5.97 7.90 -9.47
C SER A 668 -5.89 6.64 -8.62
N ILE A 669 -5.05 5.69 -9.02
CA ILE A 669 -4.66 4.56 -8.18
C ILE A 669 -3.76 5.11 -7.07
N THR A 670 -4.27 5.14 -5.84
CA THR A 670 -3.54 5.59 -4.63
C THR A 670 -3.06 4.44 -3.74
N ASP A 671 -3.57 3.23 -3.99
CA ASP A 671 -3.16 2.00 -3.31
C ASP A 671 -2.46 1.08 -4.31
N SER A 672 -1.24 0.63 -3.98
CA SER A 672 -0.49 -0.31 -4.82
C SER A 672 -1.23 -1.63 -5.04
N ASP A 673 -2.03 -2.07 -4.06
CA ASP A 673 -2.79 -3.33 -4.13
C ASP A 673 -3.98 -3.25 -5.10
N ALA A 674 -4.35 -2.03 -5.53
CA ALA A 674 -5.48 -1.80 -6.44
C ALA A 674 -5.13 -1.96 -7.93
N ILE A 675 -3.89 -2.30 -8.30
CA ILE A 675 -3.48 -2.46 -9.71
C ILE A 675 -4.25 -3.57 -10.45
N LEU A 676 -4.45 -4.72 -9.80
CA LEU A 676 -5.23 -5.82 -10.38
C LEU A 676 -6.73 -5.47 -10.45
N PRO A 677 -7.37 -4.96 -9.38
CA PRO A 677 -8.74 -4.44 -9.46
C PRO A 677 -8.95 -3.37 -10.55
N TRP A 678 -7.98 -2.49 -10.75
CA TRP A 678 -8.02 -1.49 -11.81
C TRP A 678 -8.03 -2.11 -13.21
N TYR A 679 -7.13 -3.06 -13.46
CA TYR A 679 -7.15 -3.82 -14.72
C TYR A 679 -8.49 -4.54 -14.92
N MET A 680 -9.06 -5.09 -13.84
CA MET A 680 -10.33 -5.80 -13.89
C MET A 680 -11.48 -4.90 -14.37
N SER A 681 -11.54 -3.65 -13.91
CA SER A 681 -12.63 -2.73 -14.27
C SER A 681 -12.49 -2.11 -15.66
N THR A 682 -11.27 -2.00 -16.17
CA THR A 682 -10.98 -1.25 -17.41
C THR A 682 -10.78 -2.15 -18.63
N ALA A 683 -10.13 -3.30 -18.48
CA ALA A 683 -9.65 -4.09 -19.61
C ALA A 683 -10.30 -5.49 -19.72
N LEU A 684 -11.07 -5.96 -18.74
CA LEU A 684 -11.68 -7.29 -18.80
C LEU A 684 -12.90 -7.35 -19.73
N PRO A 685 -13.04 -8.45 -20.51
CA PRO A 685 -14.26 -8.75 -21.23
C PRO A 685 -15.48 -8.92 -20.30
N ARG A 686 -16.66 -8.60 -20.83
CA ARG A 686 -17.96 -8.77 -20.14
C ARG A 686 -18.14 -10.24 -19.69
N GLY A 687 -18.63 -10.45 -18.47
CA GLY A 687 -18.84 -11.76 -17.86
C GLY A 687 -17.61 -12.29 -17.11
N ILE A 688 -16.39 -12.01 -17.59
CA ILE A 688 -15.15 -12.38 -16.88
C ILE A 688 -15.01 -11.51 -15.63
N LEU A 689 -15.34 -10.21 -15.71
CA LEU A 689 -15.33 -9.32 -14.56
C LEU A 689 -16.20 -9.87 -13.40
N GLY A 690 -17.41 -10.37 -13.68
CA GLY A 690 -18.25 -11.01 -12.68
C GLY A 690 -17.62 -12.25 -12.04
N LEU A 691 -16.91 -13.08 -12.81
CA LEU A 691 -16.16 -14.23 -12.29
C LEU A 691 -15.02 -13.79 -11.37
N VAL A 692 -14.29 -12.74 -11.72
CA VAL A 692 -13.17 -12.25 -10.91
C VAL A 692 -13.66 -11.57 -9.64
N ILE A 693 -14.76 -10.81 -9.69
CA ILE A 693 -15.45 -10.29 -8.51
C ILE A 693 -15.89 -11.46 -7.60
N ALA A 694 -16.49 -12.52 -8.16
CA ALA A 694 -16.85 -13.71 -7.39
C ALA A 694 -15.61 -14.39 -6.76
N GLY A 695 -14.48 -14.44 -7.48
CA GLY A 695 -13.19 -14.89 -6.96
C GLY A 695 -12.69 -14.04 -5.78
N LEU A 696 -12.81 -12.73 -5.87
CA LEU A 696 -12.45 -11.81 -4.79
C LEU A 696 -13.31 -12.04 -3.53
N PHE A 697 -14.63 -12.18 -3.70
CA PHE A 697 -15.53 -12.59 -2.62
C PHE A 697 -15.15 -13.96 -2.06
N ALA A 698 -14.81 -14.92 -2.92
CA ALA A 698 -14.42 -16.26 -2.53
C ALA A 698 -13.18 -16.27 -1.64
N ALA A 699 -12.14 -15.52 -2.01
CA ALA A 699 -10.91 -15.38 -1.22
C ALA A 699 -11.16 -14.75 0.15
N ALA A 700 -11.98 -13.68 0.21
CA ALA A 700 -12.30 -12.98 1.45
C ALA A 700 -13.17 -13.83 2.40
N MET A 701 -14.27 -14.38 1.87
CA MET A 701 -15.26 -15.11 2.63
C MET A 701 -14.73 -16.44 3.17
N SER A 702 -13.86 -17.13 2.44
CA SER A 702 -13.19 -18.36 2.91
C SER A 702 -12.47 -18.10 4.24
N THR A 703 -11.60 -17.08 4.25
CA THR A 703 -10.84 -16.73 5.45
C THR A 703 -11.76 -16.24 6.57
N LEU A 704 -12.80 -15.47 6.25
CA LEU A 704 -13.75 -14.97 7.25
C LEU A 704 -14.52 -16.10 7.95
N SER A 705 -15.06 -17.07 7.19
CA SER A 705 -15.80 -18.19 7.79
C SER A 705 -14.93 -19.09 8.65
N SER A 706 -13.70 -19.36 8.24
CA SER A 706 -12.69 -20.05 9.05
C SER A 706 -12.42 -19.33 10.37
N SER A 707 -12.21 -18.02 10.28
CA SER A 707 -11.92 -17.14 11.40
C SER A 707 -13.01 -17.19 12.47
N MET A 708 -14.26 -16.99 12.05
CA MET A 708 -15.42 -17.00 12.92
C MET A 708 -15.61 -18.36 13.60
N ASN A 709 -15.49 -19.45 12.83
CA ASN A 709 -15.69 -20.79 13.34
C ASN A 709 -14.61 -21.18 14.37
N SER A 710 -13.34 -20.97 14.04
CA SER A 710 -12.24 -21.35 14.93
C SER A 710 -12.16 -20.49 16.18
N ALA A 711 -12.46 -19.18 16.08
CA ALA A 711 -12.55 -18.31 17.24
C ALA A 711 -13.70 -18.73 18.17
N ALA A 712 -14.88 -19.06 17.62
CA ALA A 712 -16.00 -19.58 18.40
C ALA A 712 -15.66 -20.95 19.03
N THR A 713 -14.97 -21.82 18.30
CA THR A 713 -14.51 -23.13 18.81
C THR A 713 -13.57 -22.95 20.00
N ALA A 714 -12.59 -22.05 19.89
CA ALA A 714 -11.66 -21.72 20.96
C ALA A 714 -12.39 -21.12 22.16
N PHE A 715 -13.26 -20.13 21.95
CA PHE A 715 -14.05 -19.51 23.02
C PHE A 715 -14.89 -20.53 23.80
N ILE A 716 -15.63 -21.40 23.09
CA ILE A 716 -16.51 -22.37 23.73
C ILE A 716 -15.71 -23.42 24.50
N THR A 717 -14.65 -23.94 23.88
CA THR A 717 -13.92 -25.09 24.43
C THR A 717 -12.94 -24.67 25.53
N ASP A 718 -12.22 -23.56 25.33
CA ASP A 718 -11.11 -23.15 26.19
C ASP A 718 -11.55 -22.21 27.32
N ILE A 719 -12.63 -21.45 27.11
CA ILE A 719 -13.09 -20.41 28.05
C ILE A 719 -14.45 -20.80 28.64
N TYR A 720 -15.49 -20.90 27.80
CA TYR A 720 -16.88 -21.06 28.28
C TYR A 720 -17.08 -22.36 29.07
N ARG A 721 -16.63 -23.51 28.54
CA ARG A 721 -16.78 -24.82 29.22
C ARG A 721 -16.12 -24.89 30.59
N LYS A 722 -15.11 -24.04 30.86
CA LYS A 722 -14.46 -23.98 32.18
C LYS A 722 -15.25 -23.18 33.20
N VAL A 723 -16.02 -22.20 32.73
CA VAL A 723 -16.89 -21.39 33.59
C VAL A 723 -18.19 -22.14 33.89
N ASP A 724 -18.74 -22.88 32.92
CA ASP A 724 -20.02 -23.57 33.06
C ASP A 724 -19.98 -24.99 32.47
N CYS A 725 -19.73 -25.97 33.33
CA CYS A 725 -19.50 -27.38 32.95
C CYS A 725 -20.79 -28.23 32.84
N ARG A 726 -21.98 -27.70 33.16
CA ARG A 726 -23.19 -28.51 33.41
C ARG A 726 -24.24 -28.52 32.29
N LYS A 727 -23.97 -27.90 31.14
CA LYS A 727 -24.97 -27.76 30.06
C LYS A 727 -25.07 -28.99 29.16
N ASN A 728 -26.30 -29.33 28.79
CA ASN A 728 -26.59 -30.38 27.80
C ASN A 728 -26.09 -29.95 26.41
N ASP A 729 -25.67 -30.88 25.55
CA ASP A 729 -25.01 -30.60 24.27
C ASP A 729 -25.84 -29.70 23.34
N ARG A 730 -27.18 -29.80 23.39
CA ARG A 730 -28.10 -28.91 22.66
C ARG A 730 -27.98 -27.44 23.10
N GLN A 731 -27.85 -27.19 24.39
CA GLN A 731 -27.67 -25.83 24.92
C GLN A 731 -26.30 -25.29 24.52
N LEU A 732 -25.27 -26.15 24.58
CA LEU A 732 -23.92 -25.79 24.17
C LEU A 732 -23.84 -25.47 22.67
N LEU A 733 -24.60 -26.17 21.81
CA LEU A 733 -24.73 -25.86 20.39
C LEU A 733 -25.38 -24.48 20.15
N GLY A 734 -26.41 -24.14 20.94
CA GLY A 734 -27.01 -22.80 20.89
C GLY A 734 -26.02 -21.70 21.27
N ILE A 735 -25.21 -21.94 22.31
CA ILE A 735 -24.17 -21.00 22.77
C ILE A 735 -23.04 -20.90 21.75
N ALA A 736 -22.66 -22.01 21.10
CA ALA A 736 -21.68 -22.02 20.02
C ALA A 736 -22.10 -21.14 18.86
N ARG A 737 -23.36 -21.24 18.43
CA ARG A 737 -23.93 -20.34 17.40
C ARG A 737 -23.90 -18.88 17.85
N TRP A 738 -24.29 -18.60 19.08
CA TRP A 738 -24.21 -17.24 19.64
C TRP A 738 -22.78 -16.71 19.71
N ALA A 739 -21.80 -17.54 20.06
CA ALA A 739 -20.39 -17.15 20.07
C ALA A 739 -19.89 -16.84 18.64
N THR A 740 -20.23 -17.67 17.66
CA THR A 740 -19.95 -17.39 16.23
C THR A 740 -20.56 -16.06 15.79
N PHE A 741 -21.83 -15.81 16.16
CA PHE A 741 -22.51 -14.55 15.88
C PHE A 741 -21.79 -13.35 16.51
N LEU A 742 -21.54 -13.40 17.82
CA LEU A 742 -20.94 -12.30 18.56
C LEU A 742 -19.53 -11.98 18.06
N LEU A 743 -18.66 -12.99 17.96
CA LEU A 743 -17.27 -12.80 17.52
C LEU A 743 -17.19 -12.36 16.05
N GLY A 744 -18.07 -12.89 15.19
CA GLY A 744 -18.19 -12.44 13.81
C GLY A 744 -18.64 -11.00 13.70
N MET A 745 -19.65 -10.59 14.46
CA MET A 745 -20.11 -9.20 14.52
C MET A 745 -19.03 -8.26 15.05
N ILE A 746 -18.27 -8.65 16.07
CA ILE A 746 -17.13 -7.85 16.56
C ILE A 746 -16.07 -7.69 15.45
N GLY A 747 -15.74 -8.75 14.72
CA GLY A 747 -14.82 -8.68 13.59
C GLY A 747 -15.28 -7.72 12.48
N ILE A 748 -16.58 -7.76 12.14
CA ILE A 748 -17.18 -6.86 11.13
C ILE A 748 -17.18 -5.40 11.63
N LEU A 749 -17.55 -5.17 12.89
CA LEU A 749 -17.51 -3.83 13.49
C LEU A 749 -16.08 -3.29 13.55
N PHE A 750 -15.10 -4.14 13.85
CA PHE A 750 -13.71 -3.75 13.82
C PHE A 750 -13.24 -3.41 12.40
N ALA A 751 -13.72 -4.12 11.37
CA ALA A 751 -13.48 -3.76 9.97
C ALA A 751 -14.02 -2.36 9.63
N PHE A 752 -15.23 -2.01 10.11
CA PHE A 752 -15.79 -0.66 9.91
C PHE A 752 -14.97 0.43 10.58
N VAL A 753 -14.50 0.18 11.81
CA VAL A 753 -13.62 1.14 12.50
C VAL A 753 -12.28 1.26 11.78
N MET A 754 -11.71 0.15 11.33
CA MET A 754 -10.43 0.17 10.61
C MET A 754 -10.56 0.84 9.24
N ALA A 755 -11.73 0.80 8.60
CA ALA A 755 -12.01 1.50 7.34
C ALA A 755 -11.97 3.03 7.47
N SER A 756 -12.06 3.59 8.68
CA SER A 756 -11.87 5.02 8.92
C SER A 756 -10.45 5.40 9.34
N TRP A 757 -9.53 4.43 9.39
CA TRP A 757 -8.11 4.68 9.67
C TRP A 757 -7.34 4.88 8.36
N ASP A 758 -6.43 5.85 8.34
CA ASP A 758 -5.50 6.05 7.22
C ASP A 758 -4.33 5.05 7.32
N VAL A 759 -4.60 3.81 6.92
CA VAL A 759 -3.62 2.71 6.97
C VAL A 759 -2.88 2.61 5.63
N LYS A 760 -1.59 3.00 5.62
CA LYS A 760 -0.75 2.97 4.41
C LYS A 760 -0.54 1.57 3.81
N SER A 761 -0.43 0.54 4.65
CA SER A 761 -0.22 -0.85 4.22
C SER A 761 -0.91 -1.82 5.18
N LEU A 762 -2.01 -2.43 4.73
CA LEU A 762 -2.76 -3.41 5.53
C LEU A 762 -1.99 -4.72 5.71
N TRP A 763 -1.15 -5.09 4.74
CA TRP A 763 -0.24 -6.23 4.86
C TRP A 763 0.78 -6.03 5.98
N ASP A 764 1.32 -4.81 6.11
CA ASP A 764 2.32 -4.51 7.13
C ASP A 764 1.71 -4.51 8.52
N GLU A 765 0.53 -3.90 8.67
CA GLU A 765 -0.22 -3.95 9.93
C GLU A 765 -0.59 -5.37 10.32
N PHE A 766 -1.04 -6.19 9.38
CA PHE A 766 -1.30 -7.61 9.62
C PHE A 766 -0.03 -8.37 10.06
N SER A 767 1.10 -8.13 9.40
CA SER A 767 2.38 -8.77 9.71
C SER A 767 2.90 -8.38 11.10
N LYS A 768 2.71 -7.13 11.52
CA LYS A 768 3.01 -6.66 12.89
C LYS A 768 2.17 -7.41 13.93
N ILE A 769 0.85 -7.49 13.71
CA ILE A 769 -0.07 -8.21 14.61
C ILE A 769 0.28 -9.70 14.66
N LEU A 770 0.60 -10.32 13.52
CA LEU A 770 1.02 -11.71 13.40
C LEU A 770 2.28 -11.99 14.23
N GLY A 771 3.29 -11.12 14.15
CA GLY A 771 4.52 -11.23 14.94
C GLY A 771 4.29 -11.15 16.44
N ILE A 772 3.49 -10.17 16.89
CA ILE A 772 3.22 -9.92 18.32
C ILE A 772 2.40 -11.04 18.96
N LEU A 773 1.35 -11.51 18.28
CA LEU A 773 0.41 -12.46 18.86
C LEU A 773 0.75 -13.92 18.51
N LEU A 774 0.99 -14.21 17.22
CA LEU A 774 1.10 -15.60 16.75
C LEU A 774 2.54 -16.13 16.83
N GLY A 775 3.55 -15.29 16.58
CA GLY A 775 4.97 -15.70 16.62
C GLY A 775 5.34 -16.35 17.96
N GLY A 776 4.99 -15.73 19.08
CA GLY A 776 5.22 -16.27 20.42
C GLY A 776 4.50 -17.60 20.69
N LEU A 777 3.30 -17.80 20.14
CA LEU A 777 2.56 -19.06 20.27
C LEU A 777 3.30 -20.21 19.58
N GLY A 778 3.83 -19.98 18.37
CA GLY A 778 4.67 -20.96 17.68
C GLY A 778 5.84 -21.45 18.53
N GLY A 779 6.58 -20.51 19.13
CA GLY A 779 7.70 -20.81 20.01
C GLY A 779 7.29 -21.61 21.25
N LEU A 780 6.15 -21.27 21.85
CA LEU A 780 5.62 -21.96 23.03
C LEU A 780 5.21 -23.42 22.74
N PHE A 781 4.50 -23.65 21.63
CA PHE A 781 4.11 -25.00 21.24
C PHE A 781 5.32 -25.88 20.97
N LEU A 782 6.31 -25.36 20.24
CA LEU A 782 7.53 -26.11 19.97
C LEU A 782 8.29 -26.38 21.27
N LEU A 783 8.42 -25.39 22.16
CA LEU A 783 9.03 -25.55 23.49
C LEU A 783 8.38 -26.67 24.29
N GLY A 784 7.04 -26.70 24.35
CA GLY A 784 6.31 -27.76 25.04
C GLY A 784 6.56 -29.15 24.42
N LEU A 785 6.62 -29.21 23.08
CA LEU A 785 6.58 -30.45 22.31
C LEU A 785 7.96 -31.13 22.20
N ILE A 786 9.04 -30.36 22.11
CA ILE A 786 10.42 -30.88 21.94
C ILE A 786 11.27 -30.82 23.21
N THR A 787 10.74 -30.36 24.34
CA THR A 787 11.51 -30.28 25.59
C THR A 787 10.80 -30.93 26.78
N ARG A 788 11.56 -31.73 27.53
CA ARG A 788 11.13 -32.31 28.82
C ARG A 788 11.28 -31.35 29.99
N ARG A 789 12.14 -30.34 29.84
CA ARG A 789 12.48 -29.39 30.91
C ARG A 789 11.55 -28.19 30.98
N ALA A 790 10.77 -27.87 29.94
CA ALA A 790 9.88 -26.72 30.00
C ALA A 790 8.81 -26.88 31.11
N ASN A 791 8.55 -25.81 31.85
CA ASN A 791 7.54 -25.74 32.89
C ASN A 791 6.60 -24.54 32.68
N ALA A 792 5.58 -24.39 33.53
CA ALA A 792 4.59 -23.32 33.37
C ALA A 792 5.16 -21.91 33.61
N ILE A 793 6.14 -21.75 34.51
CA ILE A 793 6.77 -20.44 34.78
C ILE A 793 7.56 -19.99 33.55
N GLY A 794 8.38 -20.88 33.00
CA GLY A 794 9.12 -20.60 31.77
C GLY A 794 8.20 -20.33 30.58
N ALA A 795 7.13 -21.12 30.41
CA ALA A 795 6.12 -20.83 29.39
C ALA A 795 5.53 -19.42 29.53
N PHE A 796 5.15 -19.01 30.74
CA PHE A 796 4.63 -17.67 31.01
C PHE A 796 5.66 -16.58 30.69
N CYS A 797 6.88 -16.69 31.23
CA CYS A 797 7.96 -15.73 30.94
C CYS A 797 8.33 -15.68 29.45
N GLY A 798 8.27 -16.81 28.75
CA GLY A 798 8.49 -16.88 27.30
C GLY A 798 7.47 -16.05 26.52
N ILE A 799 6.17 -16.18 26.82
CA ILE A 799 5.10 -15.42 26.16
C ILE A 799 5.33 -13.91 26.37
N PHE A 800 5.43 -13.45 27.62
CA PHE A 800 5.59 -12.02 27.90
C PHE A 800 6.93 -11.46 27.40
N GLY A 801 8.01 -12.22 27.56
CA GLY A 801 9.32 -11.85 27.02
C GLY A 801 9.30 -11.70 25.51
N SER A 802 8.60 -12.59 24.80
CA SER A 802 8.46 -12.49 23.34
C SER A 802 7.72 -11.24 22.89
N ILE A 803 6.67 -10.82 23.62
CA ILE A 803 5.95 -9.57 23.32
C ILE A 803 6.88 -8.36 23.49
N ILE A 804 7.65 -8.30 24.57
CA ILE A 804 8.61 -7.20 24.82
C ILE A 804 9.66 -7.15 23.70
N VAL A 805 10.26 -8.29 23.36
CA VAL A 805 11.23 -8.37 22.24
C VAL A 805 10.59 -7.89 20.95
N GLN A 806 9.34 -8.30 20.67
CA GLN A 806 8.66 -7.92 19.44
C GLN A 806 8.33 -6.42 19.39
N LEU A 807 7.98 -5.80 20.51
CA LEU A 807 7.78 -4.35 20.58
C LEU A 807 9.09 -3.59 20.30
N LEU A 808 10.23 -4.09 20.81
CA LEU A 808 11.55 -3.52 20.52
C LEU A 808 11.95 -3.70 19.06
N VAL A 809 11.79 -4.91 18.51
CA VAL A 809 12.06 -5.21 17.09
C VAL A 809 11.21 -4.32 16.18
N THR A 810 9.93 -4.13 16.51
CA THR A 810 9.03 -3.28 15.73
C THR A 810 9.44 -1.81 15.80
N LYS A 811 9.87 -1.32 16.97
CA LYS A 811 10.30 0.07 17.17
C LYS A 811 11.62 0.39 16.46
N PHE A 812 12.60 -0.51 16.52
CA PHE A 812 13.95 -0.26 16.00
C PHE A 812 14.23 -0.88 14.63
N GLN A 813 13.30 -1.68 14.09
CA GLN A 813 13.38 -2.31 12.77
C GLN A 813 14.71 -3.04 12.50
N TRP A 814 15.23 -3.77 13.51
CA TRP A 814 16.53 -4.46 13.42
C TRP A 814 16.63 -5.51 12.32
N VAL A 815 15.48 -6.08 11.95
CA VAL A 815 15.31 -7.11 10.92
C VAL A 815 14.15 -6.73 10.02
N ASN A 816 14.12 -7.34 8.84
CA ASN A 816 13.01 -7.19 7.90
C ASN A 816 11.68 -7.62 8.53
N LEU A 817 10.59 -6.97 8.12
CA LEU A 817 9.22 -7.26 8.56
C LEU A 817 8.85 -8.75 8.47
N LEU A 818 9.32 -9.47 7.44
CA LEU A 818 9.05 -10.90 7.26
C LEU A 818 9.53 -11.77 8.45
N LEU A 819 10.56 -11.32 9.18
CA LEU A 819 11.14 -12.03 10.30
C LEU A 819 10.45 -11.75 11.64
N TYR A 820 9.36 -10.98 11.67
CA TYR A 820 8.66 -10.64 12.91
C TYR A 820 8.08 -11.87 13.60
N SER A 821 7.45 -12.78 12.84
CA SER A 821 7.02 -14.08 13.37
C SER A 821 8.21 -14.91 13.87
N THR A 822 9.34 -14.87 13.16
CA THR A 822 10.56 -15.61 13.51
C THR A 822 11.17 -15.13 14.82
N THR A 823 11.32 -13.82 14.99
CA THR A 823 11.90 -13.21 16.19
C THR A 823 11.03 -13.45 17.42
N GLY A 824 9.70 -13.28 17.31
CA GLY A 824 8.75 -13.63 18.36
C GLY A 824 8.81 -15.12 18.75
N PHE A 825 8.88 -16.01 17.75
CA PHE A 825 9.01 -17.45 17.96
C PHE A 825 10.27 -17.80 18.74
N ILE A 826 11.43 -17.34 18.25
CA ILE A 826 12.74 -17.64 18.86
C ILE A 826 12.81 -17.06 20.27
N ALA A 827 12.34 -15.82 20.46
CA ALA A 827 12.33 -15.17 21.77
C ALA A 827 11.50 -15.98 22.78
N CYS A 828 10.28 -16.39 22.43
CA CYS A 828 9.42 -17.18 23.32
C CYS A 828 10.07 -18.52 23.68
N PHE A 829 10.61 -19.23 22.68
CA PHE A 829 11.26 -20.52 22.90
C PHE A 829 12.49 -20.39 23.81
N VAL A 830 13.40 -19.46 23.50
CA VAL A 830 14.68 -19.31 24.22
C VAL A 830 14.45 -18.81 25.64
N ILE A 831 13.67 -17.74 25.83
CA ILE A 831 13.37 -17.20 27.16
C ILE A 831 12.66 -18.26 27.99
N GLY A 832 11.65 -18.93 27.41
CA GLY A 832 10.90 -19.96 28.14
C GLY A 832 11.74 -21.17 28.51
N TYR A 833 12.67 -21.58 27.64
CA TYR A 833 13.60 -22.66 27.93
C TYR A 833 14.58 -22.28 29.05
N VAL A 834 15.22 -21.11 28.97
CA VAL A 834 16.18 -20.63 29.98
C VAL A 834 15.53 -20.49 31.35
N VAL A 835 14.35 -19.85 31.42
CA VAL A 835 13.63 -19.71 32.70
C VAL A 835 13.22 -21.08 33.24
N SER A 836 12.80 -22.02 32.39
CA SER A 836 12.47 -23.38 32.83
C SER A 836 13.69 -24.14 33.38
N LEU A 837 14.89 -23.90 32.85
CA LEU A 837 16.13 -24.44 33.40
C LEU A 837 16.40 -23.91 34.81
N LEU A 838 16.14 -22.62 35.04
CA LEU A 838 16.38 -21.95 36.32
C LEU A 838 15.34 -22.29 37.39
N THR A 839 14.11 -22.62 36.98
CA THR A 839 12.96 -22.82 37.88
C THR A 839 12.59 -24.30 38.10
N GLY A 840 13.39 -25.23 37.56
CA GLY A 840 13.22 -26.68 37.70
C GLY A 840 12.24 -27.29 36.69
N GLY A 841 12.63 -28.39 36.04
CA GLY A 841 11.81 -29.00 34.97
C GLY A 841 10.51 -29.65 35.45
N SER A 842 9.52 -29.81 34.57
CA SER A 842 8.27 -30.48 34.93
C SER A 842 8.43 -32.02 34.98
N SER A 843 7.84 -32.67 35.98
CA SER A 843 7.81 -34.14 36.07
C SER A 843 6.71 -34.74 35.19
N HIS A 844 6.92 -35.98 34.70
CA HIS A 844 5.92 -36.81 33.99
C HIS A 844 5.35 -36.30 32.64
N THR A 845 6.12 -35.58 31.82
CA THR A 845 5.64 -35.03 30.53
C THR A 845 5.95 -35.88 29.29
N ASP A 846 6.57 -37.05 29.42
CA ASP A 846 7.00 -37.87 28.27
C ASP A 846 5.88 -38.21 27.27
N HIS A 847 4.66 -38.43 27.75
CA HIS A 847 3.49 -38.71 26.91
C HIS A 847 2.92 -37.48 26.19
N LEU A 848 3.40 -36.28 26.54
CA LEU A 848 3.02 -34.97 25.99
C LEU A 848 4.16 -34.33 25.18
N THR A 849 5.21 -35.10 24.88
CA THR A 849 6.35 -34.67 24.06
C THR A 849 6.60 -35.66 22.91
N ILE A 850 7.44 -35.29 21.95
CA ILE A 850 7.88 -36.20 20.88
C ILE A 850 8.71 -37.37 21.38
N TYR A 851 9.23 -37.33 22.62
CA TYR A 851 10.08 -38.37 23.19
C TYR A 851 9.30 -39.55 23.78
N LYS A 852 8.07 -39.77 23.30
CA LYS A 852 7.21 -40.87 23.72
C LYS A 852 8.03 -42.16 23.78
N THR A 853 8.13 -42.75 24.96
CA THR A 853 8.88 -43.99 25.20
C THR A 853 8.28 -45.08 24.31
N LYS A 854 9.08 -45.64 23.41
CA LYS A 854 8.73 -46.69 22.42
C LYS A 854 8.23 -48.01 23.04
N ASN A 855 7.91 -48.05 24.34
CA ASN A 855 7.76 -49.26 25.17
C ASN A 855 6.32 -49.68 25.48
N ARG A 856 5.29 -49.18 24.78
CA ARG A 856 3.89 -49.60 25.02
C ARG A 856 3.19 -50.34 23.88
N SER A 857 3.95 -50.90 22.93
CA SER A 857 3.42 -51.79 21.88
C SER A 857 3.78 -53.28 22.06
N ARG A 858 4.17 -53.70 23.27
CA ARG A 858 4.23 -55.10 23.68
C ARG A 858 3.32 -55.24 24.90
N ASN A 859 2.24 -56.00 24.76
CA ASN A 859 1.17 -56.26 25.73
C ASN A 859 0.05 -55.21 25.75
N VAL A 860 -0.88 -55.28 24.79
CA VAL A 860 -2.28 -55.72 24.97
C VAL A 860 -2.76 -56.28 23.65
#